data_AF-A0ABD1CDR9-F1
#
_entry.id   AF-A0ABD1CDR9-F1
#
_cell.length_a   1.000
_cell.length_b   1.000
_cell.length_c   1.000
_cell.angle_alpha   90.00
_cell.angle_beta   90.00
_cell.angle_gamma   90.00
#
_symmetry.space_group_name_H-M   'P 1'
#
loop_
_entity.id
_entity.type
_entity.pdbx_description
1 polymer ?
#
loop_
_entity_poly.entity_id
_entity_poly.type
_entity_poly.pdbx_seq_one_letter_code
_entity_poly.pdbx_strand_id
1 'polypeptide(L)'
;MSEATPDDMWTPFKHLFNSIESFLVTPAAGQQQEQNVASLDALLRKHKQNFSTLLRNPPKNGKSREAIRQGITEGITLPEFGHTILSKDLVDESVILSDMYDLNELIVLELLCTAQQQMPNHPGLPRGLVAVLLYYDGRKSLVASLKELFQARAGVSWCTDAPQEITQLITAYTDGLVADGLLDKIVDLLGELDVTKELDVLTTNRALGPPKHHRQVLDLFEEIRVLLATCLFNWAAQCGLPKGTTVKLIRYLAKYKSTVSSGGIDNVTLALQMALMYALDMSVIQRREDGEDVVKRLPMVRDGEFIETVMETLSASWECEGLRSVSLFTFGLAIATLRLAPQNMYSNTARIIDQDELLVDAAIQGRVFDFIHYTLLENEVLFRTEFYYRRMHVLFTDFIELMHSKVTELQTALQLWNNLEASQVIATIPTTSTFVNRGIESELEEIESRNETYPLTLGMLDLLYTLCETAIPKGIGAGPRKPGLDPYVTFIIDAVFLRFYNRNYKNPAEKWQIAEKCLQLLHAFVRNYTPSPQDFPSPTAVREENSPPGFHILLQVNTKSDFLRLLLHIIDESCTLFDSYTPFPGRKHLEATSLYALQILERALETQEDFFNAHFTSNCSILLAGANKLLLGLNPRSGKADHMLNVTRFVTYSSWLPENALVAIRILAAIMRQPNVNQQILGLFTQNERITNEIRQGFVECLESERVSEFQQQEDELDEFSGGGGGSSVELLIKEAIVALLADCLPQQATPNLAHYLLGFELNKELRLTNLQQPGVLNFPSNCAKSLITLLDGALEQSKSGKSLAPAHERLVENAYALLYTLCYNSRTSEVILRFLRSCNDFLCRHIQGLPFANVASPHVLNQMTGLLKCVAIELKLTSDKSQ
;
A
#
# COMPACT_ATOMS: atom_id res chain seq x y z
N MET A 1 33.56 21.37 28.66
CA MET A 1 34.34 21.25 27.42
C MET A 1 33.37 20.76 26.37
N SER A 2 32.97 21.63 25.43
CA SER A 2 32.06 21.27 24.35
C SER A 2 32.78 20.29 23.42
N GLU A 3 32.29 19.06 23.30
CA GLU A 3 32.70 18.15 22.23
C GLU A 3 32.48 18.89 20.90
N ALA A 4 33.56 19.10 20.16
CA ALA A 4 33.50 19.75 18.85
C ALA A 4 32.84 18.76 17.89
N THR A 5 31.57 18.98 17.57
CA THR A 5 30.86 18.20 16.55
C THR A 5 31.63 18.26 15.23
N PRO A 6 31.85 17.14 14.53
CA PRO A 6 32.56 17.11 13.26
C PRO A 6 31.79 17.94 12.23
N ASP A 7 32.50 18.70 11.40
CA ASP A 7 31.94 19.60 10.38
C ASP A 7 31.77 18.84 9.05
N ASP A 8 31.04 17.72 9.14
CA ASP A 8 30.69 16.86 8.02
C ASP A 8 29.27 17.16 7.47
N MET A 9 28.88 16.50 6.38
CA MET A 9 27.54 16.67 5.76
C MET A 9 26.43 15.83 6.43
N TRP A 10 26.67 15.18 7.57
CA TRP A 10 25.72 14.23 8.19
C TRP A 10 25.45 14.54 9.66
N THR A 11 26.48 14.54 10.48
CA THR A 11 26.44 14.70 11.94
C THR A 11 25.80 16.02 12.37
N PRO A 12 26.15 17.19 11.80
CA PRO A 12 25.47 18.45 12.14
C PRO A 12 23.97 18.45 11.80
N PHE A 13 23.57 17.80 10.70
CA PHE A 13 22.17 17.78 10.27
C PHE A 13 21.34 16.76 11.05
N LYS A 14 21.92 15.62 11.45
CA LYS A 14 21.28 14.68 12.39
C LYS A 14 21.09 15.30 13.77
N HIS A 15 22.11 15.98 14.28
CA HIS A 15 22.00 16.70 15.55
C HIS A 15 20.93 17.79 15.48
N LEU A 16 20.90 18.57 14.38
CA LEU A 16 19.86 19.59 14.12
C LEU A 16 18.45 18.98 14.18
N PHE A 17 18.22 17.90 13.44
CA PHE A 17 16.92 17.23 13.37
C PHE A 17 16.47 16.71 14.75
N ASN A 18 17.32 15.92 15.42
CA ASN A 18 17.01 15.35 16.73
C ASN A 18 16.79 16.44 17.80
N SER A 19 17.55 17.55 17.71
CA SER A 19 17.37 18.68 18.61
C SER A 19 16.01 19.33 18.40
N ILE A 20 15.60 19.59 17.15
CA ILE A 20 14.30 20.19 16.84
C ILE A 20 13.17 19.29 17.35
N GLU A 21 13.19 17.99 17.07
CA GLU A 21 12.18 17.05 17.58
C GLU A 21 12.11 17.08 19.11
N SER A 22 13.26 17.09 19.79
CA SER A 22 13.29 17.13 21.26
C SER A 22 12.67 18.42 21.83
N PHE A 23 12.87 19.57 21.17
CA PHE A 23 12.29 20.84 21.60
C PHE A 23 10.79 20.93 21.34
N LEU A 24 10.27 20.22 20.33
CA LEU A 24 8.85 20.19 20.02
C LEU A 24 8.05 19.27 20.93
N VAL A 25 8.64 18.15 21.37
CA VAL A 25 7.97 17.14 22.20
C VAL A 25 8.04 17.45 23.71
N THR A 26 9.06 18.17 24.18
CA THR A 26 9.28 18.34 25.63
C THR A 26 8.45 19.50 26.20
N PRO A 27 7.45 19.25 27.08
CA PRO A 27 6.76 20.31 27.81
C PRO A 27 7.65 20.78 28.96
N ALA A 28 8.50 21.77 28.71
CA ALA A 28 9.29 22.42 29.76
C ALA A 28 8.48 23.56 30.39
N ALA A 29 8.60 23.78 31.71
CA ALA A 29 7.94 24.89 32.41
C ALA A 29 8.96 25.77 33.15
N GLY A 30 8.73 27.09 33.15
CA GLY A 30 9.56 28.06 33.88
C GLY A 30 10.94 28.32 33.23
N GLN A 31 11.99 28.43 34.05
CA GLN A 31 13.35 28.79 33.59
C GLN A 31 13.94 27.85 32.54
N GLN A 32 13.51 26.58 32.53
CA GLN A 32 13.95 25.57 31.58
C GLN A 32 13.41 25.85 30.17
N GLN A 33 12.24 26.48 30.06
CA GLN A 33 11.64 26.87 28.79
C GLN A 33 12.38 28.07 28.18
N GLU A 34 12.72 29.09 28.97
CA GLU A 34 13.52 30.24 28.50
C GLU A 34 14.90 29.79 27.99
N GLN A 35 15.53 28.85 28.68
CA GLN A 35 16.81 28.27 28.27
C GLN A 35 16.68 27.44 26.98
N ASN A 36 15.58 26.69 26.82
CA ASN A 36 15.30 25.93 25.61
C ASN A 36 15.04 26.86 24.40
N VAL A 37 14.28 27.95 24.59
CA VAL A 37 14.04 28.95 23.55
C VAL A 37 15.35 29.63 23.12
N ALA A 38 16.20 30.02 24.06
CA ALA A 38 17.50 30.62 23.76
C ALA A 38 18.45 29.64 23.04
N SER A 39 18.44 28.36 23.44
CA SER A 39 19.22 27.29 22.80
C SER A 39 18.74 27.03 21.37
N LEU A 40 17.43 26.95 21.16
CA LEU A 40 16.82 26.78 19.84
C LEU A 40 17.12 27.97 18.92
N ASP A 41 17.00 29.21 19.40
CA ASP A 41 17.34 30.41 18.61
C ASP A 41 18.83 30.40 18.20
N ALA A 42 19.74 30.07 19.12
CA ALA A 42 21.17 29.95 18.80
C ALA A 42 21.43 28.88 17.72
N LEU A 43 20.76 27.74 17.81
CA LEU A 43 20.87 26.63 16.88
C LEU A 43 20.28 26.97 15.50
N LEU A 44 19.11 27.60 15.44
CA LEU A 44 18.47 28.06 14.19
C LEU A 44 19.30 29.15 13.50
N ARG A 45 19.93 30.06 14.26
CA ARG A 45 20.86 31.07 13.72
C ARG A 45 22.11 30.43 13.12
N LYS A 46 22.70 29.43 13.79
CA LYS A 46 23.86 28.69 13.28
C LYS A 46 23.57 28.04 11.92
N HIS A 47 22.38 27.43 11.75
CA HIS A 47 22.01 26.73 10.52
C HIS A 47 21.21 27.59 9.51
N LYS A 48 21.04 28.90 9.73
CA LYS A 48 20.25 29.77 8.84
C LYS A 48 20.77 29.79 7.41
N GLN A 49 22.09 29.81 7.22
CA GLN A 49 22.68 29.78 5.87
C GLN A 49 22.36 28.47 5.15
N ASN A 50 22.36 27.34 5.86
CA ASN A 50 22.08 26.02 5.29
C ASN A 50 20.64 25.92 4.77
N PHE A 51 19.66 26.52 5.46
CA PHE A 51 18.29 26.62 4.96
C PHE A 51 18.14 27.66 3.83
N SER A 52 18.90 28.76 3.89
CA SER A 52 18.85 29.82 2.86
C SER A 52 19.41 29.37 1.51
N THR A 53 20.45 28.53 1.52
CA THR A 53 21.08 27.87 0.35
C THR A 53 20.76 26.38 0.31
N LEU A 54 19.49 26.02 0.57
CA LEU A 54 18.99 24.65 0.69
C LEU A 54 19.63 23.69 -0.32
N LEU A 55 20.21 22.59 0.19
CA LEU A 55 20.86 21.50 -0.57
C LEU A 55 22.01 21.90 -1.51
N ARG A 56 22.51 23.14 -1.46
CA ARG A 56 23.74 23.52 -2.18
C ARG A 56 24.97 23.05 -1.43
N ASN A 57 25.87 22.37 -2.15
CA ASN A 57 27.14 21.91 -1.61
C ASN A 57 28.12 23.09 -1.41
N PRO A 58 28.90 23.09 -0.33
CA PRO A 58 30.09 23.92 -0.22
C PRO A 58 31.07 23.59 -1.36
N PRO A 59 31.49 24.57 -2.17
CA PRO A 59 32.27 24.31 -3.38
C PRO A 59 33.70 23.84 -3.07
N LYS A 60 34.31 23.20 -4.07
CA LYS A 60 35.73 22.79 -4.03
C LYS A 60 36.66 23.94 -3.70
N ASN A 61 37.76 23.62 -3.02
CA ASN A 61 38.80 24.58 -2.71
C ASN A 61 40.18 24.01 -3.05
N GLY A 62 40.88 24.63 -4.00
CA GLY A 62 42.21 24.18 -4.41
C GLY A 62 43.21 24.08 -3.26
N LYS A 63 43.10 24.94 -2.25
CA LYS A 63 43.94 24.88 -1.03
C LYS A 63 43.61 23.65 -0.16
N SER A 64 42.33 23.30 -0.05
CA SER A 64 41.89 22.08 0.65
C SER A 64 42.40 20.83 -0.06
N ARG A 65 42.36 20.81 -1.39
CA ARG A 65 42.87 19.69 -2.21
C ARG A 65 44.38 19.50 -2.09
N GLU A 66 45.14 20.59 -2.05
CA GLU A 66 46.58 20.55 -1.81
C GLU A 66 46.91 20.07 -0.39
N ALA A 67 46.17 20.55 0.63
CA ALA A 67 46.34 20.10 2.01
C ALA A 67 46.09 18.60 2.18
N ILE A 68 45.05 18.04 1.53
CA ILE A 68 44.77 16.60 1.59
C ILE A 68 45.87 15.76 0.92
N ARG A 69 46.41 16.23 -0.20
CA ARG A 69 47.54 15.57 -0.88
C ARG A 69 48.82 15.63 -0.04
N GLN A 70 49.07 16.73 0.66
CA GLN A 70 50.19 16.89 1.60
C GLN A 70 49.99 16.07 2.88
N GLY A 71 48.75 15.73 3.25
CA GLY A 71 48.41 14.87 4.39
C GLY A 71 48.96 13.44 4.32
N ILE A 72 49.40 12.97 3.15
CA ILE A 72 50.09 11.69 2.97
C ILE A 72 51.51 11.74 3.58
N THR A 73 52.17 12.90 3.54
CA THR A 73 53.58 13.07 3.95
C THR A 73 53.75 13.86 5.24
N GLU A 74 52.96 14.93 5.43
CA GLU A 74 53.10 15.87 6.55
C GLU A 74 52.00 15.71 7.61
N GLY A 75 50.92 14.96 7.31
CA GLY A 75 49.75 14.81 8.19
C GLY A 75 48.83 16.04 8.23
N ILE A 76 47.55 15.84 8.59
CA ILE A 76 46.54 16.91 8.72
C ILE A 76 46.00 16.93 10.14
N THR A 77 45.82 18.14 10.68
CA THR A 77 45.11 18.35 11.94
C THR A 77 43.60 18.38 11.70
N LEU A 78 42.91 17.31 12.07
CA LEU A 78 41.44 17.25 12.07
C LEU A 78 40.88 17.63 13.46
N PRO A 79 39.69 18.24 13.53
CA PRO A 79 39.09 18.70 14.80
C PRO A 79 38.91 17.59 15.85
N GLU A 80 38.53 16.38 15.42
CA GLU A 80 38.28 15.24 16.32
C GLU A 80 39.49 14.34 16.54
N PHE A 81 40.38 14.21 15.54
CA PHE A 81 41.44 13.20 15.54
C PHE A 81 42.85 13.77 15.80
N GLY A 82 42.99 15.10 15.89
CA GLY A 82 44.30 15.74 16.00
C GLY A 82 45.13 15.57 14.73
N HIS A 83 46.45 15.61 14.86
CA HIS A 83 47.39 15.50 13.73
C HIS A 83 47.52 14.05 13.25
N THR A 84 46.94 13.72 12.09
CA THR A 84 46.88 12.35 11.55
C THR A 84 47.50 12.25 10.16
N ILE A 85 48.26 11.19 9.91
CA ILE A 85 48.78 10.88 8.57
C ILE A 85 47.71 10.09 7.82
N LEU A 86 47.33 10.59 6.63
CA LEU A 86 46.27 9.98 5.82
C LEU A 86 46.82 8.84 4.96
N SER A 87 46.04 7.76 4.81
CA SER A 87 46.38 6.72 3.84
C SER A 87 46.13 7.20 2.42
N LYS A 88 46.89 6.64 1.46
CA LYS A 88 46.71 6.95 0.04
C LYS A 88 45.30 6.65 -0.45
N ASP A 89 44.72 5.53 -0.01
CA ASP A 89 43.36 5.12 -0.35
C ASP A 89 42.30 6.13 0.14
N LEU A 90 42.48 6.70 1.34
CA LEU A 90 41.56 7.70 1.88
C LEU A 90 41.63 9.02 1.09
N VAL A 91 42.83 9.45 0.69
CA VAL A 91 43.01 10.65 -0.14
C VAL A 91 42.39 10.47 -1.53
N ASP A 92 42.59 9.31 -2.14
CA ASP A 92 42.02 8.99 -3.45
C ASP A 92 40.47 8.95 -3.38
N GLU A 93 39.90 8.33 -2.34
CA GLU A 93 38.44 8.34 -2.08
C GLU A 93 37.89 9.76 -1.84
N SER A 94 38.59 10.60 -1.07
CA SER A 94 38.19 12.00 -0.84
C SER A 94 38.14 12.81 -2.14
N VAL A 95 39.11 12.59 -3.02
CA VAL A 95 39.17 13.28 -4.32
C VAL A 95 38.05 12.80 -5.23
N ILE A 96 37.75 11.49 -5.27
CA ILE A 96 36.67 10.93 -6.08
C ILE A 96 35.31 11.49 -5.64
N LEU A 97 35.00 11.46 -4.34
CA LEU A 97 33.72 11.96 -3.83
C LEU A 97 33.59 13.48 -3.97
N SER A 98 34.68 14.22 -3.76
CA SER A 98 34.72 15.67 -4.04
C SER A 98 34.43 15.96 -5.51
N ASP A 99 35.05 15.20 -6.43
CA ASP A 99 34.84 15.39 -7.86
C ASP A 99 33.44 15.00 -8.32
N MET A 100 32.85 13.98 -7.70
CA MET A 100 31.50 13.50 -7.98
C MET A 100 30.41 14.50 -7.57
N TYR A 101 30.49 15.06 -6.34
CA TYR A 101 29.45 15.94 -5.80
C TYR A 101 29.76 17.44 -5.88
N ASP A 102 30.89 17.81 -6.47
CA ASP A 102 31.44 19.17 -6.41
C ASP A 102 31.54 19.72 -4.98
N LEU A 103 32.00 18.87 -4.05
CA LEU A 103 32.02 19.12 -2.61
C LEU A 103 33.43 19.49 -2.13
N ASN A 104 33.52 20.37 -1.13
CA ASN A 104 34.80 20.72 -0.49
C ASN A 104 35.53 19.47 0.03
N GLU A 105 36.80 19.35 -0.33
CA GLU A 105 37.61 18.18 -0.06
C GLU A 105 37.77 17.87 1.45
N LEU A 106 37.83 18.88 2.32
CA LEU A 106 37.96 18.68 3.78
C LEU A 106 36.67 18.11 4.39
N ILE A 107 35.51 18.59 3.94
CA ILE A 107 34.20 18.10 4.39
C ILE A 107 34.00 16.64 3.94
N VAL A 108 34.46 16.31 2.72
CA VAL A 108 34.45 14.92 2.24
C VAL A 108 35.36 14.02 3.09
N LEU A 109 36.53 14.52 3.50
CA LEU A 109 37.45 13.79 4.37
C LEU A 109 36.81 13.49 5.73
N GLU A 110 36.18 14.49 6.36
CA GLU A 110 35.45 14.31 7.61
C GLU A 110 34.27 13.34 7.44
N LEU A 111 33.50 13.45 6.34
CA LEU A 111 32.43 12.50 6.02
C LEU A 111 32.94 11.06 5.87
N LEU A 112 34.12 10.85 5.26
CA LEU A 112 34.74 9.53 5.15
C LEU A 112 35.23 8.99 6.50
N CYS A 113 35.72 9.87 7.39
CA CYS A 113 36.05 9.49 8.77
C CYS A 113 34.80 9.03 9.53
N THR A 114 33.69 9.77 9.40
CA THR A 114 32.39 9.39 9.99
C THR A 114 31.86 8.10 9.37
N ALA A 115 31.99 7.92 8.05
CA ALA A 115 31.62 6.69 7.37
C ALA A 115 32.41 5.49 7.90
N GLN A 116 33.71 5.66 8.20
CA GLN A 116 34.55 4.62 8.80
C GLN A 116 34.07 4.21 10.19
N GLN A 117 33.61 5.16 11.01
CA GLN A 117 33.01 4.87 12.33
C GLN A 117 31.66 4.15 12.20
N GLN A 118 30.87 4.44 11.15
CA GLN A 118 29.55 3.85 10.91
C GLN A 118 29.58 2.51 10.17
N MET A 119 30.74 2.05 9.68
CA MET A 119 30.87 0.74 9.02
C MET A 119 30.31 -0.47 9.80
N PRO A 120 30.43 -0.55 11.15
CA PRO A 120 29.84 -1.66 11.92
C PRO A 120 28.32 -1.78 11.77
N ASN A 121 27.63 -0.67 11.51
CA ASN A 121 26.17 -0.62 11.33
C ASN A 121 25.74 -1.02 9.90
N HIS A 122 26.69 -1.11 8.96
CA HIS A 122 26.45 -1.41 7.56
C HIS A 122 27.32 -2.58 7.08
N PRO A 123 27.02 -3.83 7.53
CA PRO A 123 27.86 -4.98 7.24
C PRO A 123 27.93 -5.27 5.73
N GLY A 124 29.15 -5.45 5.23
CA GLY A 124 29.41 -5.81 3.82
C GLY A 124 29.55 -4.62 2.86
N LEU A 125 29.51 -3.36 3.34
CA LEU A 125 29.75 -2.18 2.51
C LEU A 125 31.15 -1.57 2.76
N PRO A 126 31.89 -1.18 1.70
CA PRO A 126 33.13 -0.42 1.84
C PRO A 126 32.84 1.03 2.27
N ARG A 127 33.85 1.67 2.89
CA ARG A 127 33.78 3.04 3.43
C ARG A 127 33.18 4.06 2.44
N GLY A 128 33.63 4.07 1.19
CA GLY A 128 33.12 5.00 0.18
C GLY A 128 31.61 4.86 -0.11
N LEU A 129 31.07 3.64 -0.09
CA LEU A 129 29.63 3.42 -0.28
C LEU A 129 28.80 3.81 0.94
N VAL A 130 29.36 3.65 2.15
CA VAL A 130 28.75 4.17 3.38
C VAL A 130 28.73 5.70 3.37
N ALA A 131 29.81 6.36 2.92
CA ALA A 131 29.85 7.82 2.79
C ALA A 131 28.77 8.36 1.84
N VAL A 132 28.48 7.66 0.74
CA VAL A 132 27.37 8.00 -0.16
C VAL A 132 26.00 7.91 0.54
N LEU A 133 25.78 6.87 1.37
CA LEU A 133 24.54 6.77 2.15
C LEU A 133 24.41 7.91 3.15
N LEU A 134 25.47 8.20 3.92
CA LEU A 134 25.47 9.27 4.92
C LEU A 134 25.27 10.65 4.28
N TYR A 135 25.78 10.87 3.07
CA TYR A 135 25.57 12.10 2.32
C TYR A 135 24.08 12.38 2.04
N TYR A 136 23.36 11.37 1.53
CA TYR A 136 21.92 11.49 1.27
C TYR A 136 21.10 11.54 2.56
N ASP A 137 21.44 10.72 3.55
CA ASP A 137 20.76 10.72 4.84
C ASP A 137 20.93 12.05 5.60
N GLY A 138 22.09 12.72 5.47
CA GLY A 138 22.32 14.05 6.03
C GLY A 138 21.46 15.12 5.37
N ARG A 139 21.37 15.10 4.03
CA ARG A 139 20.46 15.96 3.26
C ARG A 139 18.99 15.73 3.61
N LYS A 140 18.59 14.46 3.75
CA LYS A 140 17.26 14.07 4.24
C LYS A 140 16.99 14.70 5.60
N SER A 141 17.91 14.58 6.56
CA SER A 141 17.75 15.18 7.90
C SER A 141 17.65 16.72 7.87
N LEU A 142 18.36 17.40 6.98
CA LEU A 142 18.22 18.85 6.80
C LEU A 142 16.81 19.22 6.30
N VAL A 143 16.30 18.54 5.29
CA VAL A 143 14.95 18.80 4.75
C VAL A 143 13.87 18.38 5.74
N ALA A 144 14.04 17.26 6.45
CA ALA A 144 13.14 16.83 7.52
C ALA A 144 13.06 17.87 8.64
N SER A 145 14.19 18.47 9.02
CA SER A 145 14.22 19.58 9.98
C SER A 145 13.39 20.77 9.50
N LEU A 146 13.49 21.14 8.21
CA LEU A 146 12.67 22.20 7.63
C LEU A 146 11.17 21.84 7.63
N LYS A 147 10.85 20.59 7.31
CA LYS A 147 9.48 20.05 7.32
C LYS A 147 8.86 20.17 8.71
N GLU A 148 9.58 19.80 9.77
CA GLU A 148 9.14 19.96 11.16
C GLU A 148 8.95 21.44 11.54
N LEU A 149 9.85 22.33 11.15
CA LEU A 149 9.70 23.78 11.40
C LEU A 149 8.44 24.35 10.70
N PHE A 150 8.16 23.94 9.47
CA PHE A 150 6.93 24.34 8.78
C PHE A 150 5.67 23.68 9.35
N GLN A 151 5.78 22.50 9.96
CA GLN A 151 4.65 21.86 10.63
C GLN A 151 4.33 22.52 11.98
N ALA A 152 5.35 22.91 12.74
CA ALA A 152 5.25 23.50 14.08
C ALA A 152 4.90 24.99 14.10
N ARG A 153 4.82 25.65 12.94
CA ARG A 153 4.44 27.06 12.86
C ARG A 153 2.96 27.28 13.20
N ALA A 154 2.63 28.49 13.64
CA ALA A 154 1.23 28.88 13.80
C ALA A 154 0.54 29.07 12.43
N GLY A 155 -0.68 28.55 12.29
CA GLY A 155 -1.44 28.68 11.04
C GLY A 155 -2.91 28.27 11.13
N VAL A 156 -3.47 27.91 9.98
CA VAL A 156 -4.90 27.69 9.78
C VAL A 156 -5.34 26.25 10.04
N SER A 157 -4.61 25.27 9.51
CA SER A 157 -5.09 23.89 9.38
C SER A 157 -4.91 23.06 10.66
N TRP A 158 -3.85 23.29 11.42
CA TRP A 158 -3.60 22.58 12.69
C TRP A 158 -2.79 23.41 13.67
N CYS A 159 -2.81 22.97 14.93
CA CYS A 159 -1.95 23.47 16.01
C CYS A 159 -1.11 22.31 16.54
N THR A 160 0.16 22.56 16.83
CA THR A 160 1.04 21.59 17.50
C THR A 160 1.04 21.80 19.01
N ASP A 161 1.34 20.77 19.78
CA ASP A 161 1.45 20.82 21.25
C ASP A 161 2.67 21.60 21.76
N ALA A 162 3.47 22.17 20.86
CA ALA A 162 4.64 22.95 21.19
C ALA A 162 4.29 24.24 21.99
N PRO A 163 5.14 24.64 22.97
CA PRO A 163 4.94 25.86 23.73
C PRO A 163 4.82 27.11 22.85
N GLN A 164 3.93 28.04 23.22
CA GLN A 164 3.58 29.21 22.40
C GLN A 164 4.80 30.08 22.04
N GLU A 165 5.76 30.24 22.95
CA GLU A 165 6.99 31.02 22.71
C GLU A 165 7.89 30.36 21.64
N ILE A 166 7.99 29.03 21.65
CA ILE A 166 8.72 28.25 20.65
C ILE A 166 8.02 28.39 19.30
N THR A 167 6.70 28.23 19.27
CA THR A 167 5.89 28.41 18.05
C THR A 167 6.05 29.81 17.47
N GLN A 168 6.10 30.86 18.30
CA GLN A 168 6.33 32.24 17.85
C GLN A 168 7.74 32.43 17.28
N LEU A 169 8.77 31.87 17.93
CA LEU A 169 10.16 31.91 17.42
C LEU A 169 10.26 31.20 16.06
N ILE A 170 9.70 29.99 15.94
CA ILE A 170 9.69 29.21 14.69
C ILE A 170 8.94 29.98 13.60
N THR A 171 7.80 30.59 13.93
CA THR A 171 7.00 31.38 12.97
C THR A 171 7.81 32.57 12.44
N ALA A 172 8.42 33.36 13.32
CA ALA A 172 9.26 34.49 12.91
C ALA A 172 10.48 34.07 12.07
N TYR A 173 11.10 32.94 12.42
CA TYR A 173 12.22 32.39 11.68
C TYR A 173 11.83 31.92 10.28
N THR A 174 10.74 31.16 10.18
CA THR A 174 10.22 30.61 8.91
C THR A 174 9.68 31.70 7.99
N ASP A 175 9.05 32.75 8.53
CA ASP A 175 8.66 33.93 7.76
C ASP A 175 9.87 34.63 7.13
N GLY A 176 10.98 34.74 7.88
CA GLY A 176 12.24 35.27 7.35
C GLY A 176 12.80 34.44 6.20
N LEU A 177 12.77 33.10 6.32
CA LEU A 177 13.23 32.20 5.25
C LEU A 177 12.36 32.29 3.99
N VAL A 178 11.04 32.41 4.14
CA VAL A 178 10.13 32.55 2.99
C VAL A 178 10.26 33.93 2.34
N ALA A 179 10.51 34.99 3.10
CA ALA A 179 10.86 36.30 2.56
C ALA A 179 12.16 36.25 1.73
N ASP A 180 13.12 35.39 2.09
CA ASP A 180 14.35 35.12 1.32
C ASP A 180 14.13 34.21 0.09
N GLY A 181 12.87 33.92 -0.25
CA GLY A 181 12.47 33.17 -1.46
C GLY A 181 12.61 31.65 -1.33
N LEU A 182 12.56 31.08 -0.12
CA LEU A 182 12.75 29.64 0.09
C LEU A 182 11.74 28.77 -0.67
N LEU A 183 10.46 29.15 -0.73
CA LEU A 183 9.43 28.34 -1.40
C LEU A 183 9.69 28.20 -2.90
N ASP A 184 10.07 29.30 -3.55
CA ASP A 184 10.42 29.29 -4.98
C ASP A 184 11.66 28.44 -5.26
N LYS A 185 12.63 28.42 -4.32
CA LYS A 185 13.81 27.55 -4.40
C LYS A 185 13.45 26.08 -4.25
N ILE A 186 12.50 25.73 -3.38
CA ILE A 186 12.03 24.34 -3.24
C ILE A 186 11.43 23.83 -4.55
N VAL A 187 10.60 24.66 -5.22
CA VAL A 187 10.03 24.31 -6.53
C VAL A 187 11.11 24.13 -7.61
N ASP A 188 12.14 25.00 -7.63
CA ASP A 188 13.27 24.85 -8.56
C ASP A 188 14.06 23.56 -8.27
N LEU A 189 14.38 23.30 -7.00
CA LEU A 189 15.13 22.12 -6.58
C LEU A 189 14.41 20.83 -6.96
N LEU A 190 13.08 20.77 -6.83
CA LEU A 190 12.29 19.61 -7.25
C LEU A 190 12.40 19.34 -8.77
N GLY A 191 12.59 20.39 -9.57
CA GLY A 191 12.86 20.26 -11.01
C GLY A 191 14.31 19.91 -11.37
N GLU A 192 15.26 20.24 -10.50
CA GLU A 192 16.68 19.89 -10.66
C GLU A 192 16.98 18.44 -10.20
N LEU A 193 16.27 17.96 -9.17
CA LEU A 193 16.42 16.62 -8.58
C LEU A 193 15.76 15.53 -9.46
N ASP A 194 16.49 15.14 -10.50
CA ASP A 194 16.12 14.08 -11.43
C ASP A 194 16.83 12.76 -11.10
N VAL A 195 16.04 11.73 -10.77
CA VAL A 195 16.52 10.38 -10.42
C VAL A 195 17.41 9.79 -11.51
N THR A 196 17.09 10.03 -12.78
CA THR A 196 17.83 9.45 -13.91
C THR A 196 19.23 10.02 -14.03
N LYS A 197 19.36 11.35 -13.94
CA LYS A 197 20.66 12.03 -13.98
C LYS A 197 21.52 11.67 -12.78
N GLU A 198 20.92 11.56 -11.60
CA GLU A 198 21.66 11.17 -10.40
C GLU A 198 22.17 9.73 -10.51
N LEU A 199 21.35 8.82 -11.05
CA LEU A 199 21.78 7.45 -11.29
C LEU A 199 22.92 7.36 -12.32
N ASP A 200 22.91 8.19 -13.36
CA ASP A 200 24.00 8.28 -14.32
C ASP A 200 25.31 8.76 -13.67
N VAL A 201 25.24 9.74 -12.76
CA VAL A 201 26.42 10.21 -12.00
C VAL A 201 26.97 9.11 -11.09
N LEU A 202 26.09 8.42 -10.36
CA LEU A 202 26.47 7.35 -9.43
C LEU A 202 27.03 6.11 -10.15
N THR A 203 26.46 5.74 -11.29
CA THR A 203 26.95 4.63 -12.12
C THR A 203 28.30 4.96 -12.77
N THR A 204 28.47 6.17 -13.31
CA THR A 204 29.72 6.62 -13.94
C THR A 204 30.90 6.55 -12.95
N ASN A 205 30.67 6.94 -11.69
CA ASN A 205 31.69 6.96 -10.66
C ASN A 205 31.82 5.65 -9.85
N ARG A 206 31.13 4.58 -10.26
CA ARG A 206 31.09 3.27 -9.55
C ARG A 206 30.71 3.40 -8.07
N ALA A 207 29.84 4.35 -7.76
CA ALA A 207 29.39 4.68 -6.40
C ALA A 207 28.13 3.89 -5.97
N LEU A 208 27.81 2.81 -6.69
CA LEU A 208 26.69 1.92 -6.41
C LEU A 208 27.19 0.54 -6.00
N GLY A 209 26.70 0.07 -4.86
CA GLY A 209 27.03 -1.23 -4.29
C GLY A 209 26.11 -2.37 -4.74
N PRO A 210 25.93 -3.40 -3.88
CA PRO A 210 24.97 -4.48 -4.15
C PRO A 210 23.54 -3.93 -4.29
N PRO A 211 22.59 -4.72 -4.86
CA PRO A 211 21.22 -4.26 -5.11
C PRO A 211 20.51 -3.64 -3.89
N LYS A 212 20.84 -4.09 -2.68
CA LYS A 212 20.35 -3.50 -1.43
C LYS A 212 20.81 -2.04 -1.24
N HIS A 213 22.09 -1.76 -1.46
CA HIS A 213 22.64 -0.41 -1.38
C HIS A 213 22.04 0.49 -2.46
N HIS A 214 21.91 -0.02 -3.68
CA HIS A 214 21.26 0.69 -4.78
C HIS A 214 19.85 1.13 -4.40
N ARG A 215 19.04 0.22 -3.85
CA ARG A 215 17.69 0.54 -3.37
C ARG A 215 17.70 1.57 -2.23
N GLN A 216 18.59 1.42 -1.25
CA GLN A 216 18.69 2.38 -0.14
C GLN A 216 19.00 3.81 -0.60
N VAL A 217 19.91 3.98 -1.57
CA VAL A 217 20.23 5.30 -2.12
C VAL A 217 19.04 5.90 -2.86
N LEU A 218 18.33 5.10 -3.67
CA LEU A 218 17.15 5.55 -4.39
C LEU A 218 15.99 5.90 -3.43
N ASP A 219 15.76 5.08 -2.41
CA ASP A 219 14.74 5.34 -1.39
C ASP A 219 15.05 6.65 -0.64
N LEU A 220 16.30 6.88 -0.21
CA LEU A 220 16.72 8.14 0.41
C LEU A 220 16.55 9.35 -0.53
N PHE A 221 16.88 9.20 -1.81
CA PHE A 221 16.73 10.25 -2.79
C PHE A 221 15.26 10.63 -3.01
N GLU A 222 14.39 9.62 -3.14
CA GLU A 222 12.95 9.84 -3.30
C GLU A 222 12.33 10.45 -2.02
N GLU A 223 12.76 10.00 -0.85
CA GLU A 223 12.35 10.58 0.43
C GLU A 223 12.71 12.07 0.54
N ILE A 224 13.90 12.49 0.07
CA ILE A 224 14.27 13.92 0.03
C ILE A 224 13.27 14.70 -0.84
N ARG A 225 12.91 14.17 -2.02
CA ARG A 225 11.95 14.82 -2.94
C ARG A 225 10.56 14.90 -2.31
N VAL A 226 10.10 13.82 -1.66
CA VAL A 226 8.82 13.81 -0.95
C VAL A 226 8.84 14.81 0.20
N LEU A 227 9.90 14.86 1.02
CA LEU A 227 10.01 15.82 2.12
C LEU A 227 10.00 17.28 1.63
N LEU A 228 10.65 17.58 0.51
CA LEU A 228 10.61 18.91 -0.12
C LEU A 228 9.19 19.28 -0.56
N ALA A 229 8.47 18.36 -1.19
CA ALA A 229 7.06 18.57 -1.54
C ALA A 229 6.17 18.73 -0.30
N THR A 230 6.40 17.94 0.75
CA THR A 230 5.70 18.06 2.03
C THR A 230 5.99 19.39 2.72
N CYS A 231 7.19 19.97 2.57
CA CYS A 231 7.48 21.33 3.06
C CYS A 231 6.56 22.38 2.41
N LEU A 232 6.38 22.30 1.08
CA LEU A 232 5.46 23.19 0.37
C LEU A 232 4.01 22.98 0.81
N PHE A 233 3.60 21.72 0.98
CA PHE A 233 2.29 21.38 1.53
C PHE A 233 2.07 21.95 2.94
N ASN A 234 3.00 21.73 3.86
CA ASN A 234 2.90 22.23 5.24
C ASN A 234 2.76 23.75 5.29
N TRP A 235 3.54 24.45 4.46
CA TRP A 235 3.42 25.90 4.34
C TRP A 235 2.05 26.31 3.76
N ALA A 236 1.64 25.68 2.66
CA ALA A 236 0.38 25.99 1.97
C ALA A 236 -0.84 25.77 2.87
N ALA A 237 -0.87 24.66 3.62
CA ALA A 237 -1.96 24.35 4.54
C ALA A 237 -2.03 25.33 5.73
N GLN A 238 -0.90 25.88 6.17
CA GLN A 238 -0.87 26.79 7.31
C GLN A 238 -1.08 28.27 6.96
N CYS A 239 -0.66 28.74 5.79
CA CYS A 239 -0.76 30.18 5.42
C CYS A 239 -1.15 30.46 3.96
N GLY A 240 -1.38 29.44 3.15
CA GLY A 240 -1.48 29.57 1.70
C GLY A 240 -0.12 29.84 1.04
N LEU A 241 -0.12 29.85 -0.30
CA LEU A 241 1.08 30.15 -1.10
C LEU A 241 1.03 31.57 -1.68
N PRO A 242 2.15 32.31 -1.67
CA PRO A 242 2.24 33.61 -2.35
C PRO A 242 1.97 33.48 -3.86
N LYS A 243 1.42 34.53 -4.49
CA LYS A 243 1.08 34.57 -5.93
C LYS A 243 2.18 34.02 -6.84
N GLY A 244 3.42 34.49 -6.67
CA GLY A 244 4.56 34.06 -7.48
C GLY A 244 4.85 32.57 -7.37
N THR A 245 4.86 32.04 -6.14
CA THR A 245 5.09 30.62 -5.85
C THR A 245 3.95 29.74 -6.36
N THR A 246 2.69 30.15 -6.18
CA THR A 246 1.52 29.40 -6.70
C THR A 246 1.58 29.25 -8.21
N VAL A 247 1.88 30.33 -8.93
CA VAL A 247 2.02 30.32 -10.38
C VAL A 247 3.18 29.40 -10.83
N LYS A 248 4.29 29.43 -10.08
CA LYS A 248 5.45 28.57 -10.36
C LYS A 248 5.13 27.09 -10.14
N LEU A 249 4.41 26.76 -9.06
CA LEU A 249 3.93 25.42 -8.75
C LEU A 249 2.98 24.90 -9.84
N ILE A 250 2.04 25.73 -10.29
CA ILE A 250 1.13 25.38 -11.39
C ILE A 250 1.91 25.06 -12.66
N ARG A 251 2.89 25.91 -13.04
CA ARG A 251 3.74 25.65 -14.22
C ARG A 251 4.60 24.40 -14.09
N TYR A 252 5.00 24.05 -12.87
CA TYR A 252 5.71 22.80 -12.59
C TYR A 252 4.80 21.59 -12.82
N LEU A 253 3.60 21.59 -12.20
CA LEU A 253 2.61 20.52 -12.37
C LEU A 253 2.12 20.38 -13.82
N ALA A 254 2.03 21.47 -14.58
CA ALA A 254 1.63 21.45 -15.99
C ALA A 254 2.60 20.68 -16.90
N LYS A 255 3.88 20.57 -16.51
CA LYS A 255 4.93 19.83 -17.25
C LYS A 255 5.07 18.37 -16.80
N TYR A 256 4.19 17.90 -15.94
CA TYR A 256 4.26 16.53 -15.43
C TYR A 256 3.85 15.53 -16.50
N LYS A 257 4.72 14.53 -16.73
CA LYS A 257 4.43 13.34 -17.53
C LYS A 257 4.25 12.17 -16.58
N SER A 258 3.19 11.38 -16.80
CA SER A 258 3.01 10.13 -16.05
C SER A 258 4.22 9.22 -16.29
N THR A 259 5.01 9.01 -15.24
CA THR A 259 6.21 8.17 -15.25
C THR A 259 5.88 6.71 -14.92
N VAL A 260 4.70 6.46 -14.36
CA VAL A 260 4.31 5.14 -13.86
C VAL A 260 3.57 4.37 -14.95
N SER A 261 4.04 3.16 -15.24
CA SER A 261 3.42 2.25 -16.21
C SER A 261 1.98 1.80 -15.85
N SER A 262 1.49 2.10 -14.64
CA SER A 262 0.10 1.89 -14.23
C SER A 262 -0.81 3.09 -14.51
N GLY A 263 -0.26 4.24 -14.90
CA GLY A 263 -1.01 5.49 -14.99
C GLY A 263 -1.17 6.25 -13.66
N GLY A 264 -0.72 5.67 -12.53
CA GLY A 264 -0.77 6.27 -11.19
C GLY A 264 0.09 7.53 -11.01
N ILE A 265 -0.19 8.31 -9.96
CA ILE A 265 0.57 9.51 -9.57
C ILE A 265 1.61 9.16 -8.50
N ASP A 266 2.83 9.65 -8.66
CA ASP A 266 3.92 9.54 -7.70
C ASP A 266 3.70 10.40 -6.44
N ASN A 267 4.30 10.00 -5.32
CA ASN A 267 4.07 10.63 -4.01
C ASN A 267 4.47 12.12 -3.98
N VAL A 268 5.51 12.49 -4.73
CA VAL A 268 5.96 13.89 -4.85
C VAL A 268 4.87 14.73 -5.51
N THR A 269 4.37 14.28 -6.67
CA THR A 269 3.32 14.99 -7.41
C THR A 269 2.01 15.04 -6.63
N LEU A 270 1.63 13.97 -5.91
CA LEU A 270 0.48 14.00 -5.02
C LEU A 270 0.64 15.09 -3.94
N ALA A 271 1.78 15.14 -3.23
CA ALA A 271 2.03 16.14 -2.21
C ALA A 271 1.99 17.58 -2.75
N LEU A 272 2.52 17.80 -3.96
CA LEU A 272 2.45 19.10 -4.65
C LEU A 272 1.03 19.47 -5.09
N GLN A 273 0.25 18.49 -5.56
CA GLN A 273 -1.16 18.69 -5.89
C GLN A 273 -1.94 19.07 -4.61
N MET A 274 -1.68 18.40 -3.49
CA MET A 274 -2.29 18.75 -2.20
C MET A 274 -1.85 20.15 -1.73
N ALA A 275 -0.58 20.52 -1.91
CA ALA A 275 -0.10 21.87 -1.61
C ALA A 275 -0.87 22.93 -2.42
N LEU A 276 -1.10 22.69 -3.71
CA LEU A 276 -1.89 23.60 -4.55
C LEU A 276 -3.36 23.64 -4.08
N MET A 277 -3.96 22.50 -3.76
CA MET A 277 -5.36 22.43 -3.31
C MET A 277 -5.61 23.15 -1.98
N TYR A 278 -4.62 23.15 -1.08
CA TYR A 278 -4.64 23.91 0.16
C TYR A 278 -4.32 25.39 -0.04
N ALA A 279 -3.43 25.72 -0.99
CA ALA A 279 -3.16 27.11 -1.34
C ALA A 279 -4.39 27.85 -1.89
N LEU A 280 -5.33 27.11 -2.47
CA LEU A 280 -6.60 27.60 -3.01
C LEU A 280 -7.78 27.37 -2.05
N ASP A 281 -7.57 26.85 -0.84
CA ASP A 281 -8.66 26.52 0.07
C ASP A 281 -9.22 27.75 0.78
N MET A 282 -10.54 27.94 0.63
CA MET A 282 -11.31 29.02 1.26
C MET A 282 -12.42 28.48 2.20
N SER A 283 -12.50 27.16 2.39
CA SER A 283 -13.54 26.50 3.21
C SER A 283 -13.49 26.94 4.69
N VAL A 284 -12.37 27.51 5.14
CA VAL A 284 -12.15 28.05 6.48
C VAL A 284 -13.20 29.11 6.87
N ILE A 285 -13.75 29.84 5.90
CA ILE A 285 -14.81 30.84 6.11
C ILE A 285 -16.04 30.22 6.79
N GLN A 286 -16.41 28.99 6.41
CA GLN A 286 -17.62 28.34 6.88
C GLN A 286 -17.40 27.51 8.16
N ARG A 287 -16.13 27.19 8.47
CA ARG A 287 -15.78 26.22 9.51
C ARG A 287 -15.37 26.84 10.84
N ARG A 288 -14.91 28.09 10.82
CA ARG A 288 -14.37 28.77 12.01
C ARG A 288 -15.14 30.05 12.29
N GLU A 289 -15.38 30.34 13.56
CA GLU A 289 -15.98 31.61 14.01
C GLU A 289 -15.07 32.81 13.66
N ASP A 290 -13.75 32.62 13.69
CA ASP A 290 -12.74 33.60 13.26
C ASP A 290 -12.36 33.49 11.77
N GLY A 291 -13.14 32.70 10.99
CA GLY A 291 -12.82 32.33 9.61
C GLY A 291 -12.62 33.53 8.69
N GLU A 292 -13.43 34.58 8.83
CA GLU A 292 -13.31 35.81 8.03
C GLU A 292 -11.96 36.51 8.21
N ASP A 293 -11.49 36.62 9.46
CA ASP A 293 -10.24 37.32 9.77
C ASP A 293 -9.00 36.48 9.43
N VAL A 294 -9.13 35.16 9.48
CA VAL A 294 -8.11 34.23 8.96
C VAL A 294 -8.00 34.39 7.44
N VAL A 295 -9.13 34.41 6.73
CA VAL A 295 -9.18 34.47 5.27
C VAL A 295 -8.64 35.78 4.71
N LYS A 296 -8.90 36.92 5.37
CA LYS A 296 -8.29 38.22 5.00
C LYS A 296 -6.76 38.21 5.01
N ARG A 297 -6.14 37.31 5.78
CA ARG A 297 -4.67 37.16 5.86
C ARG A 297 -4.11 36.28 4.75
N LEU A 298 -4.93 35.43 4.12
CA LEU A 298 -4.50 34.51 3.08
C LEU A 298 -4.13 35.24 1.78
N PRO A 299 -3.10 34.77 1.05
CA PRO A 299 -2.66 35.39 -0.20
C PRO A 299 -3.77 35.57 -1.25
N MET A 300 -4.70 34.62 -1.33
CA MET A 300 -5.79 34.63 -2.32
C MET A 300 -6.73 35.84 -2.19
N VAL A 301 -6.94 36.35 -0.97
CA VAL A 301 -7.79 37.51 -0.69
C VAL A 301 -6.95 38.78 -0.49
N ARG A 302 -5.76 38.65 0.10
CA ARG A 302 -4.86 39.77 0.38
C ARG A 302 -4.30 40.41 -0.89
N ASP A 303 -3.99 39.63 -1.93
CA ASP A 303 -3.49 40.12 -3.21
C ASP A 303 -4.63 40.19 -4.23
N GLY A 304 -5.01 41.42 -4.62
CA GLY A 304 -6.14 41.66 -5.52
C GLY A 304 -5.96 41.12 -6.95
N GLU A 305 -4.74 40.77 -7.35
CA GLU A 305 -4.45 40.19 -8.67
C GLU A 305 -4.28 38.66 -8.63
N PHE A 306 -4.37 38.03 -7.45
CA PHE A 306 -4.09 36.61 -7.28
C PHE A 306 -5.00 35.73 -8.13
N ILE A 307 -6.32 35.94 -8.04
CA ILE A 307 -7.34 35.14 -8.72
C ILE A 307 -7.16 35.23 -10.25
N GLU A 308 -6.96 36.43 -10.78
CA GLU A 308 -6.77 36.67 -12.22
C GLU A 308 -5.52 35.95 -12.75
N THR A 309 -4.40 36.09 -12.04
CA THR A 309 -3.13 35.48 -12.44
C THR A 309 -3.19 33.95 -12.37
N VAL A 310 -3.82 33.39 -11.33
CA VAL A 310 -3.99 31.93 -11.17
C VAL A 310 -4.92 31.39 -12.25
N MET A 311 -6.04 32.06 -12.53
CA MET A 311 -6.98 31.67 -13.57
C MET A 311 -6.31 31.65 -14.96
N GLU A 312 -5.56 32.70 -15.31
CA GLU A 312 -4.78 32.75 -16.55
C GLU A 312 -3.77 31.59 -16.62
N THR A 313 -3.07 31.30 -15.51
CA THR A 313 -2.08 30.22 -15.48
C THR A 313 -2.72 28.83 -15.59
N LEU A 314 -3.89 28.60 -14.97
CA LEU A 314 -4.64 27.34 -15.07
C LEU A 314 -5.24 27.10 -16.47
N SER A 315 -5.45 28.18 -17.25
CA SER A 315 -5.94 28.09 -18.63
C SER A 315 -4.91 27.54 -19.63
N ALA A 316 -3.62 27.49 -19.24
CA ALA A 316 -2.56 26.94 -20.07
C ALA A 316 -2.76 25.45 -20.39
N SER A 317 -2.05 24.95 -21.40
CA SER A 317 -2.02 23.52 -21.74
C SER A 317 -1.20 22.74 -20.71
N TRP A 318 -1.76 21.63 -20.21
CA TRP A 318 -1.07 20.70 -19.32
C TRP A 318 -0.79 19.39 -20.05
N GLU A 319 0.34 18.77 -19.75
CA GLU A 319 0.66 17.44 -20.29
C GLU A 319 -0.20 16.35 -19.64
N CYS A 320 -0.54 16.51 -18.35
CA CYS A 320 -1.52 15.67 -17.66
C CYS A 320 -2.82 16.45 -17.46
N GLU A 321 -3.83 16.13 -18.27
CA GLU A 321 -5.14 16.79 -18.21
C GLU A 321 -5.86 16.51 -16.87
N GLY A 322 -5.66 15.35 -16.26
CA GLY A 322 -6.27 15.01 -14.97
C GLY A 322 -5.83 15.93 -13.82
N LEU A 323 -4.54 16.25 -13.70
CA LEU A 323 -4.04 17.21 -12.69
C LEU A 323 -4.59 18.62 -12.90
N ARG A 324 -4.73 19.03 -14.17
CA ARG A 324 -5.38 20.29 -14.54
C ARG A 324 -6.84 20.29 -14.08
N SER A 325 -7.58 19.23 -14.37
CA SER A 325 -8.99 19.09 -14.01
C SER A 325 -9.20 19.16 -12.50
N VAL A 326 -8.37 18.49 -11.69
CA VAL A 326 -8.44 18.57 -10.21
C VAL A 326 -8.14 20.00 -9.73
N SER A 327 -7.16 20.67 -10.34
CA SER A 327 -6.80 22.05 -9.99
C SER A 327 -7.91 23.05 -10.35
N LEU A 328 -8.53 22.91 -11.53
CA LEU A 328 -9.68 23.70 -11.97
C LEU A 328 -10.90 23.46 -11.07
N PHE A 329 -11.17 22.21 -10.73
CA PHE A 329 -12.28 21.83 -9.84
C PHE A 329 -12.10 22.46 -8.46
N THR A 330 -10.90 22.37 -7.89
CA THR A 330 -10.59 22.95 -6.59
C THR A 330 -10.71 24.47 -6.61
N PHE A 331 -10.21 25.11 -7.67
CA PHE A 331 -10.30 26.57 -7.83
C PHE A 331 -11.74 27.06 -8.05
N GLY A 332 -12.53 26.33 -8.84
CA GLY A 332 -13.95 26.64 -9.07
C GLY A 332 -14.76 26.60 -7.78
N LEU A 333 -14.55 25.57 -6.95
CA LEU A 333 -15.20 25.48 -5.63
C LEU A 333 -14.73 26.58 -4.67
N ALA A 334 -13.45 26.94 -4.68
CA ALA A 334 -12.94 28.05 -3.87
C ALA A 334 -13.60 29.40 -4.25
N ILE A 335 -13.80 29.65 -5.55
CA ILE A 335 -14.51 30.81 -6.08
C ILE A 335 -15.99 30.76 -5.67
N ALA A 336 -16.64 29.59 -5.74
CA ALA A 336 -18.01 29.40 -5.27
C ALA A 336 -18.16 29.73 -3.77
N THR A 337 -17.21 29.31 -2.93
CA THR A 337 -17.17 29.66 -1.50
C THR A 337 -16.99 31.16 -1.29
N LEU A 338 -16.11 31.81 -2.05
CA LEU A 338 -15.92 33.27 -2.00
C LEU A 338 -17.13 34.07 -2.48
N ARG A 339 -17.94 33.50 -3.39
CA ARG A 339 -19.20 34.11 -3.84
C ARG A 339 -20.23 34.19 -2.71
N LEU A 340 -20.20 33.23 -1.79
CA LEU A 340 -21.06 33.23 -0.60
C LEU A 340 -20.52 34.11 0.55
N ALA A 341 -19.27 34.57 0.47
CA ALA A 341 -18.65 35.40 1.49
C ALA A 341 -19.18 36.86 1.46
N PRO A 342 -19.12 37.60 2.59
CA PRO A 342 -19.55 39.00 2.65
C PRO A 342 -18.87 39.90 1.60
N GLN A 343 -19.64 40.77 0.92
CA GLN A 343 -19.17 41.56 -0.23
C GLN A 343 -18.04 42.57 0.06
N ASN A 344 -17.76 42.84 1.33
CA ASN A 344 -16.67 43.71 1.79
C ASN A 344 -15.32 42.99 1.94
N MET A 345 -15.25 41.67 1.72
CA MET A 345 -14.00 40.91 1.90
C MET A 345 -13.01 41.06 0.74
N TYR A 346 -13.45 41.42 -0.47
CA TYR A 346 -12.58 41.54 -1.63
C TYR A 346 -13.05 42.65 -2.58
N SER A 347 -12.09 43.34 -3.21
CA SER A 347 -12.34 44.61 -3.91
C SER A 347 -13.01 44.49 -5.29
N ASN A 348 -13.09 43.28 -5.87
CA ASN A 348 -13.53 43.05 -7.25
C ASN A 348 -14.63 41.97 -7.39
N THR A 349 -15.78 42.16 -6.74
CA THR A 349 -16.95 41.25 -6.80
C THR A 349 -17.48 40.98 -8.21
N ALA A 350 -17.43 41.97 -9.10
CA ALA A 350 -17.99 41.86 -10.45
C ALA A 350 -17.28 40.85 -11.38
N ARG A 351 -16.08 40.38 -11.01
CA ARG A 351 -15.24 39.49 -11.85
C ARG A 351 -15.26 38.03 -11.43
N ILE A 352 -15.79 37.72 -10.25
CA ILE A 352 -15.94 36.35 -9.69
C ILE A 352 -17.29 35.74 -10.10
N ILE A 353 -18.25 36.60 -10.44
CA ILE A 353 -19.62 36.21 -10.83
C ILE A 353 -19.57 35.34 -12.10
N ASP A 354 -20.19 34.17 -12.02
CA ASP A 354 -20.37 33.15 -13.06
C ASP A 354 -19.09 32.42 -13.54
N GLN A 355 -17.95 32.61 -12.88
CA GLN A 355 -16.71 31.89 -13.23
C GLN A 355 -16.58 30.51 -12.59
N ASP A 356 -17.20 30.30 -11.42
CA ASP A 356 -17.14 29.03 -10.69
C ASP A 356 -17.78 27.89 -11.49
N GLU A 357 -18.98 28.10 -12.05
CA GLU A 357 -19.65 27.09 -12.87
C GLU A 357 -18.85 26.72 -14.13
N LEU A 358 -18.26 27.71 -14.81
CA LEU A 358 -17.43 27.48 -16.00
C LEU A 358 -16.17 26.66 -15.68
N LEU A 359 -15.53 26.92 -14.53
CA LEU A 359 -14.33 26.19 -14.10
C LEU A 359 -14.67 24.76 -13.70
N VAL A 360 -15.79 24.55 -12.99
CA VAL A 360 -16.26 23.22 -12.62
C VAL A 360 -16.67 22.42 -13.86
N ASP A 361 -17.37 23.04 -14.82
CA ASP A 361 -17.74 22.38 -16.07
C ASP A 361 -16.52 21.99 -16.91
N ALA A 362 -15.51 22.86 -17.00
CA ALA A 362 -14.25 22.53 -17.66
C ALA A 362 -13.53 21.35 -16.97
N ALA A 363 -13.56 21.28 -15.64
CA ALA A 363 -13.00 20.16 -14.89
C ALA A 363 -13.76 18.85 -15.11
N ILE A 364 -15.09 18.89 -15.16
CA ILE A 364 -15.94 17.72 -15.44
C ILE A 364 -15.68 17.21 -16.87
N GLN A 365 -15.60 18.12 -17.86
CA GLN A 365 -15.24 17.76 -19.24
C GLN A 365 -13.84 17.14 -19.32
N GLY A 366 -12.90 17.63 -18.51
CA GLY A 366 -11.57 17.06 -18.33
C GLY A 366 -11.52 15.77 -17.49
N ARG A 367 -12.66 15.11 -17.25
CA ARG A 367 -12.80 13.83 -16.53
C ARG A 367 -12.19 13.83 -15.12
N VAL A 368 -12.45 14.89 -14.36
CA VAL A 368 -11.92 15.04 -12.99
C VAL A 368 -12.25 13.85 -12.07
N PHE A 369 -13.46 13.30 -12.15
CA PHE A 369 -13.89 12.20 -11.27
C PHE A 369 -13.20 10.88 -11.61
N ASP A 370 -13.03 10.57 -12.90
CA ASP A 370 -12.26 9.39 -13.34
C ASP A 370 -10.82 9.48 -12.86
N PHE A 371 -10.20 10.65 -12.98
CA PHE A 371 -8.83 10.86 -12.54
C PHE A 371 -8.70 10.78 -11.01
N ILE A 372 -9.65 11.33 -10.25
CA ILE A 372 -9.65 11.16 -8.80
C ILE A 372 -9.79 9.68 -8.44
N HIS A 373 -10.75 8.97 -9.05
CA HIS A 373 -11.07 7.59 -8.69
C HIS A 373 -9.99 6.58 -9.11
N TYR A 374 -9.57 6.62 -10.38
CA TYR A 374 -8.64 5.63 -10.96
C TYR A 374 -7.17 6.05 -10.87
N THR A 375 -6.84 7.22 -10.31
CA THR A 375 -5.44 7.68 -10.27
C THR A 375 -5.06 8.26 -8.92
N LEU A 376 -5.84 9.21 -8.41
CA LEU A 376 -5.51 9.88 -7.14
C LEU A 376 -5.80 8.98 -5.92
N LEU A 377 -6.95 8.30 -5.91
CA LEU A 377 -7.37 7.38 -4.84
C LEU A 377 -6.67 6.03 -4.86
N GLU A 378 -5.95 5.67 -5.93
CA GLU A 378 -5.08 4.48 -5.92
C GLU A 378 -3.83 4.68 -5.05
N ASN A 379 -3.45 5.92 -4.76
CA ASN A 379 -2.26 6.21 -3.98
C ASN A 379 -2.54 6.11 -2.46
N GLU A 380 -1.99 5.08 -1.81
CA GLU A 380 -2.16 4.83 -0.37
C GLU A 380 -1.78 6.01 0.53
N VAL A 381 -0.84 6.88 0.13
CA VAL A 381 -0.37 8.02 0.93
C VAL A 381 -1.51 9.00 1.22
N LEU A 382 -2.51 9.07 0.33
CA LEU A 382 -3.69 9.91 0.50
C LEU A 382 -4.49 9.52 1.76
N PHE A 383 -4.62 8.22 2.02
CA PHE A 383 -5.36 7.71 3.17
C PHE A 383 -4.52 7.68 4.46
N ARG A 384 -3.20 7.51 4.33
CA ARG A 384 -2.27 7.57 5.47
C ARG A 384 -2.08 8.98 6.02
N THR A 385 -2.28 10.01 5.20
CA THR A 385 -2.08 11.41 5.61
C THR A 385 -3.43 12.04 5.92
N GLU A 386 -3.74 12.22 7.20
CA GLU A 386 -5.03 12.75 7.68
C GLU A 386 -5.51 14.01 6.93
N PHE A 387 -4.62 14.99 6.77
CA PHE A 387 -4.97 16.24 6.09
C PHE A 387 -5.19 16.06 4.58
N TYR A 388 -4.59 15.05 3.95
CA TYR A 388 -4.88 14.76 2.54
C TYR A 388 -6.29 14.21 2.39
N TYR A 389 -6.62 13.20 3.19
CA TYR A 389 -7.95 12.62 3.23
C TYR A 389 -9.01 13.67 3.58
N ARG A 390 -8.78 14.49 4.61
CA ARG A 390 -9.68 15.58 4.99
C ARG A 390 -9.91 16.53 3.83
N ARG A 391 -8.86 16.97 3.14
CA ARG A 391 -9.01 17.90 2.01
C ARG A 391 -9.83 17.32 0.87
N MET A 392 -9.66 16.04 0.56
CA MET A 392 -10.49 15.34 -0.43
C MET A 392 -11.94 15.26 0.00
N HIS A 393 -12.18 14.93 1.27
CA HIS A 393 -13.53 14.92 1.84
C HIS A 393 -14.18 16.31 1.73
N VAL A 394 -13.46 17.38 2.12
CA VAL A 394 -13.92 18.77 1.97
C VAL A 394 -14.28 19.08 0.52
N LEU A 395 -13.42 18.70 -0.42
CA LEU A 395 -13.64 18.97 -1.84
C LEU A 395 -14.97 18.36 -2.34
N PHE A 396 -15.28 17.13 -1.91
CA PHE A 396 -16.54 16.48 -2.26
C PHE A 396 -17.73 17.06 -1.53
N THR A 397 -17.63 17.38 -0.24
CA THR A 397 -18.72 18.02 0.51
C THR A 397 -19.05 19.39 -0.06
N ASP A 398 -18.04 20.19 -0.37
CA ASP A 398 -18.18 21.51 -0.97
C ASP A 398 -18.81 21.40 -2.36
N PHE A 399 -18.44 20.40 -3.17
CA PHE A 399 -19.10 20.16 -4.46
C PHE A 399 -20.58 19.82 -4.31
N ILE A 400 -20.93 18.93 -3.39
CA ILE A 400 -22.33 18.53 -3.16
C ILE A 400 -23.14 19.73 -2.67
N GLU A 401 -22.60 20.51 -1.72
CA GLU A 401 -23.31 21.63 -1.11
C GLU A 401 -23.39 22.86 -2.01
N LEU A 402 -22.34 23.18 -2.76
CA LEU A 402 -22.28 24.39 -3.58
C LEU A 402 -22.84 24.18 -4.99
N MET A 403 -22.83 22.94 -5.51
CA MET A 403 -23.16 22.61 -6.90
C MET A 403 -24.21 21.49 -7.04
N HIS A 404 -25.27 21.53 -6.22
CA HIS A 404 -26.37 20.55 -6.22
C HIS A 404 -26.97 20.28 -7.61
N SER A 405 -27.14 21.30 -8.45
CA SER A 405 -27.67 21.16 -9.82
C SER A 405 -26.82 20.22 -10.67
N LYS A 406 -25.49 20.35 -10.61
CA LYS A 406 -24.55 19.48 -11.34
C LYS A 406 -24.59 18.04 -10.87
N VAL A 407 -24.75 17.82 -9.56
CA VAL A 407 -24.91 16.45 -9.00
C VAL A 407 -26.16 15.78 -9.55
N THR A 408 -27.28 16.51 -9.68
CA THR A 408 -28.51 15.95 -10.25
C THR A 408 -28.41 15.63 -11.74
N GLU A 409 -27.61 16.39 -12.50
CA GLU A 409 -27.34 16.12 -13.93
C GLU A 409 -26.55 14.82 -14.14
N LEU A 410 -25.74 14.39 -13.16
CA LEU A 410 -24.90 13.19 -13.24
C LEU A 410 -25.65 11.86 -12.99
N GLN A 411 -26.92 11.88 -12.54
CA GLN A 411 -27.71 10.67 -12.22
C GLN A 411 -28.36 10.00 -13.46
N THR A 412 -27.58 9.69 -14.49
CA THR A 412 -28.05 9.13 -15.78
C THR A 412 -28.00 7.59 -15.89
N ALA A 413 -27.41 6.88 -14.92
CA ALA A 413 -27.15 5.43 -14.98
C ALA A 413 -28.42 4.56 -15.19
N LEU A 414 -29.53 4.88 -14.53
CA LEU A 414 -30.80 4.14 -14.71
C LEU A 414 -31.42 4.35 -16.11
N GLN A 415 -31.24 5.54 -16.68
CA GLN A 415 -31.67 5.82 -18.05
C GLN A 415 -30.81 5.08 -19.07
N LEU A 416 -29.50 4.96 -18.81
CA LEU A 416 -28.57 4.19 -19.64
C LEU A 416 -28.94 2.71 -19.71
N TRP A 417 -29.30 2.07 -18.59
CA TRP A 417 -29.80 0.69 -18.61
C TRP A 417 -31.04 0.50 -19.48
N ASN A 418 -32.00 1.44 -19.41
CA ASN A 418 -33.20 1.39 -20.24
C ASN A 418 -32.87 1.58 -21.73
N ASN A 419 -31.94 2.48 -22.05
CA ASN A 419 -31.47 2.71 -23.41
C ASN A 419 -30.70 1.49 -23.96
N LEU A 420 -29.91 0.82 -23.12
CA LEU A 420 -29.15 -0.38 -23.48
C LEU A 420 -30.10 -1.55 -23.78
N GLU A 421 -31.13 -1.74 -22.95
CA GLU A 421 -32.16 -2.76 -23.20
C GLU A 421 -33.03 -2.40 -24.42
N ALA A 422 -33.36 -1.12 -24.64
CA ALA A 422 -34.15 -0.70 -25.82
C ALA A 422 -33.37 -0.83 -27.14
N SER A 423 -32.06 -0.59 -27.11
CA SER A 423 -31.19 -0.67 -28.29
C SER A 423 -30.80 -2.11 -28.66
N GLN A 424 -31.00 -3.08 -27.75
CA GLN A 424 -30.67 -4.50 -27.97
C GLN A 424 -29.22 -4.70 -28.47
N VAL A 425 -28.28 -3.85 -28.00
CA VAL A 425 -26.84 -3.95 -28.34
C VAL A 425 -26.29 -5.32 -27.96
N ILE A 426 -26.69 -5.83 -26.79
CA ILE A 426 -26.65 -7.26 -26.48
C ILE A 426 -28.04 -7.81 -26.78
N ALA A 427 -28.11 -8.89 -27.56
CA ALA A 427 -29.37 -9.50 -27.94
C ALA A 427 -30.02 -10.17 -26.72
N THR A 428 -30.99 -9.50 -26.09
CA THR A 428 -31.69 -10.05 -24.92
C THR A 428 -33.00 -10.73 -25.28
N ILE A 429 -33.52 -10.51 -26.50
CA ILE A 429 -34.76 -11.10 -27.02
C ILE A 429 -34.43 -12.04 -28.21
N PRO A 430 -34.88 -13.31 -28.19
CA PRO A 430 -34.70 -14.22 -29.31
C PRO A 430 -35.47 -13.73 -30.53
N THR A 431 -34.78 -13.50 -31.65
CA THR A 431 -35.39 -13.00 -32.89
C THR A 431 -36.09 -14.13 -33.66
N THR A 432 -37.33 -13.92 -34.09
CA THR A 432 -38.11 -14.88 -34.91
C THR A 432 -37.94 -14.68 -36.42
N SER A 433 -37.16 -13.69 -36.87
CA SER A 433 -36.94 -13.37 -38.28
C SER A 433 -35.56 -13.84 -38.76
N THR A 434 -35.47 -14.14 -40.06
CA THR A 434 -34.23 -14.49 -40.79
C THR A 434 -33.20 -13.34 -40.88
N PHE A 435 -33.47 -12.20 -40.27
CA PHE A 435 -32.51 -11.11 -40.09
C PHE A 435 -31.72 -11.35 -38.81
N VAL A 436 -30.46 -11.77 -38.96
CA VAL A 436 -29.51 -11.91 -37.86
C VAL A 436 -29.35 -10.54 -37.19
N ASN A 437 -29.68 -10.46 -35.91
CA ASN A 437 -29.51 -9.24 -35.13
C ASN A 437 -28.01 -8.89 -35.09
N ARG A 438 -27.64 -7.72 -35.63
CA ARG A 438 -26.25 -7.22 -35.65
C ARG A 438 -25.90 -6.57 -34.31
N GLY A 439 -25.83 -7.38 -33.25
CA GLY A 439 -25.41 -6.94 -31.91
C GLY A 439 -23.89 -6.99 -31.74
N ILE A 440 -23.42 -6.61 -30.56
CA ILE A 440 -21.98 -6.68 -30.20
C ILE A 440 -21.41 -8.09 -30.38
N GLU A 441 -22.21 -9.14 -30.18
CA GLU A 441 -21.80 -10.52 -30.45
C GLU A 441 -21.39 -10.75 -31.91
N SER A 442 -22.13 -10.16 -32.85
CA SER A 442 -21.80 -10.26 -34.28
C SER A 442 -20.57 -9.44 -34.65
N GLU A 443 -20.37 -8.27 -34.03
CA GLU A 443 -19.15 -7.47 -34.22
C GLU A 443 -17.91 -8.17 -33.64
N LEU A 444 -18.05 -8.78 -32.47
CA LEU A 444 -17.00 -9.58 -31.84
C LEU A 444 -16.57 -10.75 -32.75
N GLU A 445 -17.53 -11.50 -33.27
CA GLU A 445 -17.24 -12.69 -34.09
C GLU A 445 -16.84 -12.36 -35.54
N GLU A 446 -17.42 -11.33 -36.17
CA GLU A 446 -17.16 -11.02 -37.59
C GLU A 446 -16.06 -9.96 -37.82
N ILE A 447 -15.90 -9.00 -36.92
CA ILE A 447 -15.02 -7.83 -37.11
C ILE A 447 -13.80 -7.91 -36.19
N GLU A 448 -14.00 -7.92 -34.87
CA GLU A 448 -12.89 -7.92 -33.90
C GLU A 448 -12.02 -9.17 -34.03
N SER A 449 -12.65 -10.34 -34.18
CA SER A 449 -11.93 -11.61 -34.36
C SER A 449 -11.16 -11.69 -35.69
N ARG A 450 -11.56 -10.94 -36.72
CA ARG A 450 -10.79 -10.84 -37.98
C ARG A 450 -9.65 -9.84 -37.89
N ASN A 451 -9.83 -8.78 -37.12
CA ASN A 451 -8.82 -7.74 -36.91
C ASN A 451 -7.81 -8.11 -35.82
N GLU A 452 -8.07 -9.17 -35.05
CA GLU A 452 -7.27 -9.64 -33.92
C GLU A 452 -7.08 -8.56 -32.83
N THR A 453 -8.04 -7.66 -32.72
CA THR A 453 -8.09 -6.56 -31.74
C THR A 453 -9.52 -6.39 -31.23
N TYR A 454 -9.70 -6.19 -29.91
CA TYR A 454 -10.98 -6.28 -29.20
C TYR A 454 -11.40 -5.01 -28.41
N PRO A 455 -11.30 -3.80 -28.99
CA PRO A 455 -11.58 -2.56 -28.27
C PRO A 455 -13.06 -2.38 -27.88
N LEU A 456 -14.01 -2.86 -28.69
CA LEU A 456 -15.45 -2.72 -28.41
C LEU A 456 -15.87 -3.68 -27.31
N THR A 457 -15.36 -4.91 -27.33
CA THR A 457 -15.60 -5.86 -26.24
C THR A 457 -15.05 -5.34 -24.91
N LEU A 458 -13.83 -4.79 -24.90
CA LEU A 458 -13.27 -4.17 -23.68
C LEU A 458 -14.12 -3.00 -23.18
N GLY A 459 -14.50 -2.07 -24.08
CA GLY A 459 -15.34 -0.93 -23.72
C GLY A 459 -16.73 -1.33 -23.22
N MET A 460 -17.29 -2.41 -23.76
CA MET A 460 -18.59 -2.93 -23.31
C MET A 460 -18.49 -3.59 -21.93
N LEU A 461 -17.42 -4.34 -21.65
CA LEU A 461 -17.20 -4.92 -20.33
C LEU A 461 -17.02 -3.83 -19.26
N ASP A 462 -16.29 -2.76 -19.59
CA ASP A 462 -16.14 -1.60 -18.71
C ASP A 462 -17.48 -0.91 -18.43
N LEU A 463 -18.26 -0.65 -19.47
CA LEU A 463 -19.58 -0.06 -19.33
C LEU A 463 -20.48 -0.93 -18.44
N LEU A 464 -20.51 -2.24 -18.66
CA LEU A 464 -21.32 -3.17 -17.86
C LEU A 464 -20.85 -3.21 -16.40
N TYR A 465 -19.55 -3.17 -16.14
CA TYR A 465 -19.00 -3.12 -14.79
C TYR A 465 -19.43 -1.86 -14.05
N THR A 466 -19.21 -0.68 -14.62
CA THR A 466 -19.61 0.59 -14.01
C THR A 466 -21.12 0.68 -13.81
N LEU A 467 -21.91 0.19 -14.76
CA LEU A 467 -23.38 0.17 -14.64
C LEU A 467 -23.87 -0.78 -13.55
N CYS A 468 -23.23 -1.93 -13.37
CA CYS A 468 -23.58 -2.89 -12.32
C CYS A 468 -23.19 -2.39 -10.92
N GLU A 469 -22.08 -1.68 -10.79
CA GLU A 469 -21.62 -1.10 -9.53
C GLU A 469 -22.48 0.08 -9.07
N THR A 470 -22.96 0.91 -10.02
CA THR A 470 -23.74 2.12 -9.71
C THR A 470 -25.19 1.83 -9.34
N ALA A 471 -25.96 1.15 -10.19
CA ALA A 471 -27.34 0.78 -9.91
C ALA A 471 -27.88 -0.28 -10.89
N ILE A 472 -28.54 -1.31 -10.37
CA ILE A 472 -29.23 -2.33 -11.19
C ILE A 472 -30.75 -2.10 -11.11
N PRO A 473 -31.44 -1.81 -12.24
CA PRO A 473 -32.89 -1.69 -12.25
C PRO A 473 -33.58 -3.02 -11.91
N LYS A 474 -34.47 -3.01 -10.92
CA LYS A 474 -35.17 -4.22 -10.41
C LYS A 474 -36.05 -4.94 -11.44
N GLY A 475 -36.38 -4.31 -12.58
CA GLY A 475 -37.27 -4.85 -13.61
C GLY A 475 -36.67 -4.81 -15.02
N ILE A 476 -35.34 -4.87 -15.17
CA ILE A 476 -34.71 -4.77 -16.49
C ILE A 476 -35.19 -5.89 -17.42
N GLY A 477 -35.71 -5.51 -18.59
CA GLY A 477 -36.31 -6.44 -19.55
C GLY A 477 -37.75 -6.86 -19.24
N ALA A 478 -38.40 -6.28 -18.22
CA ALA A 478 -39.80 -6.58 -17.88
C ALA A 478 -40.75 -6.23 -19.03
N GLY A 479 -41.52 -7.22 -19.48
CA GLY A 479 -42.42 -7.13 -20.63
C GLY A 479 -41.98 -8.07 -21.77
N PRO A 480 -40.92 -7.74 -22.53
CA PRO A 480 -40.47 -8.54 -23.67
C PRO A 480 -39.78 -9.86 -23.28
N ARG A 481 -39.17 -9.93 -22.09
CA ARG A 481 -38.53 -11.15 -21.56
C ARG A 481 -38.74 -11.25 -20.04
N LYS A 482 -38.26 -12.35 -19.44
CA LYS A 482 -38.20 -12.45 -17.98
C LYS A 482 -37.22 -11.40 -17.44
N PRO A 483 -37.62 -10.59 -16.44
CA PRO A 483 -36.75 -9.59 -15.83
C PRO A 483 -35.48 -10.22 -15.25
N GLY A 484 -34.35 -9.52 -15.38
CA GLY A 484 -33.08 -9.92 -14.77
C GLY A 484 -31.87 -9.73 -15.70
N LEU A 485 -30.69 -10.03 -15.16
CA LEU A 485 -29.41 -9.81 -15.84
C LEU A 485 -28.90 -11.04 -16.62
N ASP A 486 -29.63 -12.16 -16.63
CA ASP A 486 -29.20 -13.43 -17.24
C ASP A 486 -28.63 -13.29 -18.66
N PRO A 487 -29.25 -12.57 -19.62
CA PRO A 487 -28.69 -12.45 -20.97
C PRO A 487 -27.30 -11.79 -20.99
N TYR A 488 -27.07 -10.84 -20.11
CA TYR A 488 -25.77 -10.16 -19.96
C TYR A 488 -24.72 -11.11 -19.39
N VAL A 489 -25.09 -11.90 -18.37
CA VAL A 489 -24.21 -12.91 -17.77
C VAL A 489 -23.88 -14.01 -18.78
N THR A 490 -24.87 -14.48 -19.55
CA THR A 490 -24.68 -15.46 -20.63
C THR A 490 -23.73 -14.92 -21.70
N PHE A 491 -23.89 -13.67 -22.12
CA PHE A 491 -22.96 -13.03 -23.06
C PHE A 491 -21.51 -13.02 -22.51
N ILE A 492 -21.33 -12.58 -21.26
CA ILE A 492 -19.99 -12.50 -20.63
C ILE A 492 -19.34 -13.88 -20.55
N ILE A 493 -20.08 -14.89 -20.07
CA ILE A 493 -19.53 -16.23 -19.87
C ILE A 493 -19.35 -16.96 -21.21
N ASP A 494 -20.42 -17.11 -22.00
CA ASP A 494 -20.44 -18.02 -23.14
C ASP A 494 -19.85 -17.42 -24.42
N ALA A 495 -20.10 -16.13 -24.66
CA ALA A 495 -19.58 -15.45 -25.85
C ALA A 495 -18.16 -14.93 -25.64
N VAL A 496 -17.88 -14.31 -24.49
CA VAL A 496 -16.57 -13.67 -24.25
C VAL A 496 -15.60 -14.62 -23.55
N PHE A 497 -15.88 -15.00 -22.30
CA PHE A 497 -14.93 -15.68 -21.42
C PHE A 497 -14.58 -17.10 -21.89
N LEU A 498 -15.55 -17.97 -22.17
CA LEU A 498 -15.24 -19.35 -22.58
C LEU A 498 -14.45 -19.47 -23.89
N ARG A 499 -14.49 -18.42 -24.73
CA ARG A 499 -13.87 -18.42 -26.06
C ARG A 499 -12.58 -17.59 -26.14
N PHE A 500 -12.19 -16.86 -25.10
CA PHE A 500 -11.06 -15.94 -25.20
C PHE A 500 -9.74 -16.66 -25.52
N TYR A 501 -9.53 -17.90 -25.04
CA TYR A 501 -8.34 -18.68 -25.42
C TYR A 501 -8.31 -19.14 -26.87
N ASN A 502 -9.48 -19.26 -27.51
CA ASN A 502 -9.61 -19.73 -28.89
C ASN A 502 -9.47 -18.59 -29.90
N ARG A 503 -9.26 -17.36 -29.44
CA ARG A 503 -9.14 -16.15 -30.23
C ARG A 503 -7.68 -15.77 -30.47
N ASN A 504 -7.43 -15.13 -31.62
CA ASN A 504 -6.11 -14.62 -31.96
C ASN A 504 -5.99 -13.15 -31.52
N TYR A 505 -4.82 -12.78 -31.01
CA TYR A 505 -4.55 -11.46 -30.47
C TYR A 505 -3.32 -10.86 -31.12
N LYS A 506 -3.48 -9.70 -31.74
CA LYS A 506 -2.35 -8.91 -32.27
C LYS A 506 -1.48 -8.38 -31.14
N ASN A 507 -2.11 -7.96 -30.04
CA ASN A 507 -1.43 -7.61 -28.81
C ASN A 507 -1.69 -8.70 -27.75
N PRO A 508 -0.67 -9.48 -27.33
CA PRO A 508 -0.84 -10.51 -26.31
C PRO A 508 -1.30 -9.97 -24.94
N ALA A 509 -1.12 -8.68 -24.65
CA ALA A 509 -1.65 -8.08 -23.42
C ALA A 509 -3.18 -8.00 -23.40
N GLU A 510 -3.81 -7.85 -24.57
CA GLU A 510 -5.26 -7.70 -24.72
C GLU A 510 -6.01 -8.98 -24.31
N LYS A 511 -5.40 -10.15 -24.53
CA LYS A 511 -5.90 -11.45 -24.03
C LYS A 511 -6.20 -11.37 -22.53
N TRP A 512 -5.25 -10.84 -21.76
CA TRP A 512 -5.36 -10.77 -20.30
C TRP A 512 -6.27 -9.63 -19.82
N GLN A 513 -6.37 -8.54 -20.59
CA GLN A 513 -7.32 -7.46 -20.30
C GLN A 513 -8.77 -7.92 -20.40
N ILE A 514 -9.10 -8.72 -21.41
CA ILE A 514 -10.45 -9.29 -21.55
C ILE A 514 -10.74 -10.25 -20.39
N ALA A 515 -9.78 -11.12 -20.07
CA ALA A 515 -9.94 -12.08 -18.98
C ALA A 515 -10.14 -11.38 -17.62
N GLU A 516 -9.36 -10.34 -17.34
CA GLU A 516 -9.46 -9.52 -16.13
C GLU A 516 -10.86 -8.89 -16.02
N LYS A 517 -11.30 -8.13 -17.03
CA LYS A 517 -12.60 -7.43 -16.98
C LYS A 517 -13.77 -8.40 -16.87
N CYS A 518 -13.71 -9.55 -17.55
CA CYS A 518 -14.72 -10.60 -17.40
C CYS A 518 -14.77 -11.12 -15.95
N LEU A 519 -13.62 -11.50 -15.38
CA LEU A 519 -13.59 -12.06 -14.03
C LEU A 519 -13.88 -11.02 -12.95
N GLN A 520 -13.49 -9.76 -13.15
CA GLN A 520 -13.82 -8.65 -12.27
C GLN A 520 -15.35 -8.48 -12.14
N LEU A 521 -16.06 -8.50 -13.27
CA LEU A 521 -17.51 -8.40 -13.30
C LEU A 521 -18.19 -9.63 -12.69
N LEU A 522 -17.70 -10.84 -13.02
CA LEU A 522 -18.23 -12.08 -12.45
C LEU A 522 -17.99 -12.17 -10.93
N HIS A 523 -16.81 -11.75 -10.46
CA HIS A 523 -16.51 -11.68 -9.03
C HIS A 523 -17.44 -10.70 -8.31
N ALA A 524 -17.73 -9.53 -8.88
CA ALA A 524 -18.66 -8.56 -8.31
C ALA A 524 -20.06 -9.15 -8.08
N PHE A 525 -20.54 -10.01 -8.99
CA PHE A 525 -21.82 -10.70 -8.83
C PHE A 525 -21.84 -11.77 -7.74
N VAL A 526 -20.70 -12.40 -7.44
CA VAL A 526 -20.62 -13.49 -6.44
C VAL A 526 -20.29 -12.94 -5.04
N ARG A 527 -19.53 -11.85 -4.94
CA ARG A 527 -19.03 -11.26 -3.68
C ARG A 527 -20.13 -11.07 -2.63
N ASN A 528 -21.27 -10.52 -3.03
CA ASN A 528 -22.38 -10.20 -2.12
C ASN A 528 -23.59 -11.15 -2.25
N TYR A 529 -23.47 -12.23 -3.02
CA TYR A 529 -24.57 -13.17 -3.21
C TYR A 529 -24.73 -14.11 -2.00
N THR A 530 -25.98 -14.31 -1.58
CA THR A 530 -26.37 -15.26 -0.54
C THR A 530 -27.32 -16.33 -1.12
N PRO A 531 -26.97 -17.62 -1.05
CA PRO A 531 -27.81 -18.69 -1.61
C PRO A 531 -29.20 -18.75 -0.97
N SER A 532 -30.25 -18.78 -1.79
CA SER A 532 -31.63 -18.96 -1.34
C SER A 532 -32.28 -20.18 -2.02
N PRO A 533 -33.14 -20.96 -1.32
CA PRO A 533 -33.87 -22.07 -1.91
C PRO A 533 -34.75 -21.66 -3.10
N GLN A 534 -35.17 -20.39 -3.15
CA GLN A 534 -36.02 -19.85 -4.21
C GLN A 534 -35.26 -19.63 -5.53
N ASP A 535 -33.92 -19.57 -5.49
CA ASP A 535 -33.09 -19.33 -6.68
C ASP A 535 -32.95 -20.59 -7.55
N PHE A 536 -33.20 -21.76 -6.96
CA PHE A 536 -33.20 -23.02 -7.69
C PHE A 536 -34.51 -23.20 -8.47
N PRO A 537 -34.44 -23.74 -9.69
CA PRO A 537 -35.63 -24.04 -10.47
C PRO A 537 -36.46 -25.12 -9.75
N SER A 538 -37.66 -24.74 -9.32
CA SER A 538 -38.62 -25.64 -8.68
C SER A 538 -39.61 -26.20 -9.71
N PRO A 539 -39.96 -27.49 -9.65
CA PRO A 539 -40.99 -28.08 -10.51
C PRO A 539 -42.41 -27.58 -10.21
N THR A 540 -42.64 -26.90 -9.07
CA THR A 540 -43.98 -26.48 -8.61
C THR A 540 -44.22 -24.97 -8.64
N ALA A 541 -43.19 -24.14 -8.79
CA ALA A 541 -43.30 -22.69 -8.78
C ALA A 541 -42.56 -22.06 -9.97
N VAL A 542 -43.30 -21.35 -10.83
CA VAL A 542 -42.72 -20.54 -11.91
C VAL A 542 -42.47 -19.13 -11.37
N ARG A 543 -41.20 -18.75 -11.17
CA ARG A 543 -40.84 -17.36 -10.83
C ARG A 543 -41.14 -16.42 -12.00
N GLU A 544 -41.59 -15.21 -11.66
CA GLU A 544 -41.74 -14.09 -12.60
C GLU A 544 -40.37 -13.47 -12.96
N GLU A 545 -39.42 -13.45 -12.04
CA GLU A 545 -38.04 -12.93 -12.20
C GLU A 545 -37.01 -14.05 -12.38
N ASN A 546 -35.94 -13.77 -13.12
CA ASN A 546 -34.81 -14.68 -13.25
C ASN A 546 -33.99 -14.77 -11.95
N SER A 547 -33.30 -15.89 -11.78
CA SER A 547 -32.39 -16.08 -10.65
C SER A 547 -31.21 -15.10 -10.72
N PRO A 548 -30.69 -14.64 -9.58
CA PRO A 548 -29.63 -13.64 -9.56
C PRO A 548 -28.33 -14.13 -10.24
N PRO A 549 -27.51 -13.24 -10.83
CA PRO A 549 -26.25 -13.61 -11.49
C PRO A 549 -25.29 -14.48 -10.67
N GLY A 550 -25.16 -14.19 -9.36
CA GLY A 550 -24.30 -14.95 -8.46
C GLY A 550 -24.71 -16.42 -8.33
N PHE A 551 -26.01 -16.75 -8.45
CA PHE A 551 -26.51 -18.12 -8.46
C PHE A 551 -25.95 -18.91 -9.64
N HIS A 552 -26.02 -18.36 -10.86
CA HIS A 552 -25.59 -19.03 -12.08
C HIS A 552 -24.09 -19.33 -12.05
N ILE A 553 -23.28 -18.40 -11.55
CA ILE A 553 -21.83 -18.57 -11.43
C ILE A 553 -21.49 -19.67 -10.40
N LEU A 554 -22.10 -19.62 -9.20
CA LEU A 554 -21.88 -20.64 -8.17
C LEU A 554 -22.35 -22.03 -8.62
N LEU A 555 -23.44 -22.11 -9.39
CA LEU A 555 -23.91 -23.34 -10.00
C LEU A 555 -22.88 -23.92 -10.98
N GLN A 556 -22.29 -23.07 -11.82
CA GLN A 556 -21.24 -23.50 -12.76
C GLN A 556 -19.98 -23.95 -12.02
N VAL A 557 -19.57 -23.31 -10.92
CA VAL A 557 -18.40 -23.72 -10.12
C VAL A 557 -18.63 -25.04 -9.38
N ASN A 558 -19.86 -25.33 -8.95
CA ASN A 558 -20.20 -26.58 -8.24
C ASN A 558 -20.54 -27.75 -9.17
N THR A 559 -20.49 -27.54 -10.48
CA THR A 559 -20.72 -28.55 -11.52
C THR A 559 -19.46 -28.75 -12.37
N LYS A 560 -19.39 -29.83 -13.15
CA LYS A 560 -18.28 -30.11 -14.08
C LYS A 560 -18.39 -29.24 -15.35
N SER A 561 -18.48 -27.92 -15.17
CA SER A 561 -18.65 -26.94 -16.24
C SER A 561 -17.34 -26.59 -16.95
N ASP A 562 -17.44 -26.06 -18.18
CA ASP A 562 -16.29 -25.49 -18.88
C ASP A 562 -15.78 -24.22 -18.21
N PHE A 563 -16.64 -23.48 -17.51
CA PHE A 563 -16.27 -22.31 -16.72
C PHE A 563 -15.27 -22.66 -15.62
N LEU A 564 -15.55 -23.69 -14.82
CA LEU A 564 -14.61 -24.14 -13.79
C LEU A 564 -13.29 -24.64 -14.40
N ARG A 565 -13.36 -25.40 -15.50
CA ARG A 565 -12.14 -25.86 -16.21
C ARG A 565 -11.28 -24.69 -16.65
N LEU A 566 -11.91 -23.61 -17.12
CA LEU A 566 -11.21 -22.42 -17.56
C LEU A 566 -10.59 -21.63 -16.41
N LEU A 567 -11.30 -21.47 -15.28
CA LEU A 567 -10.73 -20.87 -14.07
C LEU A 567 -9.48 -21.62 -13.61
N LEU A 568 -9.56 -22.95 -13.56
CA LEU A 568 -8.43 -23.80 -13.17
C LEU A 568 -7.29 -23.75 -14.18
N HIS A 569 -7.61 -23.61 -15.47
CA HIS A 569 -6.61 -23.41 -16.51
C HIS A 569 -5.87 -22.07 -16.32
N ILE A 570 -6.57 -20.98 -16.03
CA ILE A 570 -5.96 -19.67 -15.79
C ILE A 570 -5.00 -19.74 -14.61
N ILE A 571 -5.40 -20.39 -13.51
CA ILE A 571 -4.55 -20.56 -12.31
C ILE A 571 -3.28 -21.37 -12.64
N ASP A 572 -3.40 -22.45 -13.41
CA ASP A 572 -2.27 -23.26 -13.87
C ASP A 572 -1.31 -22.47 -14.77
N GLU A 573 -1.83 -21.79 -15.80
CA GLU A 573 -1.00 -20.96 -16.70
C GLU A 573 -0.33 -19.80 -15.95
N SER A 574 -1.03 -19.18 -15.00
CA SER A 574 -0.47 -18.13 -14.16
C SER A 574 0.77 -18.61 -13.40
N CYS A 575 0.70 -19.78 -12.76
CA CYS A 575 1.86 -20.37 -12.08
C CYS A 575 3.03 -20.58 -13.05
N THR A 576 2.77 -21.14 -14.24
CA THR A 576 3.83 -21.38 -15.23
C THR A 576 4.50 -20.10 -15.72
N LEU A 577 3.74 -19.01 -15.88
CA LEU A 577 4.26 -17.72 -16.33
C LEU A 577 4.97 -16.98 -15.20
N PHE A 578 4.45 -16.99 -13.97
CA PHE A 578 5.09 -16.36 -12.82
C PHE A 578 6.40 -17.07 -12.43
N ASP A 579 6.45 -18.40 -12.52
CA ASP A 579 7.68 -19.18 -12.31
C ASP A 579 8.79 -18.87 -13.32
N SER A 580 8.45 -18.33 -14.49
CA SER A 580 9.45 -17.95 -15.50
C SER A 580 10.25 -16.70 -15.08
N TYR A 581 9.71 -15.88 -14.16
CA TYR A 581 10.24 -14.58 -13.75
C TYR A 581 10.52 -13.59 -14.90
N THR A 582 10.07 -13.88 -16.13
CA THR A 582 10.28 -13.02 -17.29
C THR A 582 9.16 -11.98 -17.40
N PRO A 583 9.47 -10.72 -17.75
CA PRO A 583 8.44 -9.75 -18.05
C PRO A 583 7.75 -10.14 -19.37
N PHE A 584 6.43 -10.30 -19.33
CA PHE A 584 5.61 -10.55 -20.51
C PHE A 584 4.49 -9.50 -20.62
N PRO A 585 4.03 -9.20 -21.85
CA PRO A 585 2.96 -8.24 -22.08
C PRO A 585 1.66 -8.70 -21.40
N GLY A 586 1.05 -7.81 -20.61
CA GLY A 586 -0.18 -8.10 -19.87
C GLY A 586 0.01 -8.76 -18.50
N ARG A 587 1.24 -8.77 -17.95
CA ARG A 587 1.52 -9.33 -16.61
C ARG A 587 0.60 -8.78 -15.50
N LYS A 588 0.40 -7.46 -15.43
CA LYS A 588 -0.48 -6.85 -14.41
C LYS A 588 -1.92 -7.35 -14.53
N HIS A 589 -2.43 -7.42 -15.76
CA HIS A 589 -3.77 -7.95 -16.03
C HIS A 589 -3.88 -9.42 -15.65
N LEU A 590 -2.83 -10.23 -15.85
CA LEU A 590 -2.80 -11.62 -15.38
C LEU A 590 -2.81 -11.72 -13.85
N GLU A 591 -2.06 -10.86 -13.16
CA GLU A 591 -2.01 -10.81 -11.68
C GLU A 591 -3.40 -10.49 -11.09
N ALA A 592 -4.15 -9.59 -11.71
CA ALA A 592 -5.54 -9.30 -11.35
C ALA A 592 -6.51 -10.45 -11.74
N THR A 593 -6.34 -11.01 -12.95
CA THR A 593 -7.15 -12.15 -13.42
C THR A 593 -7.02 -13.36 -12.50
N SER A 594 -5.79 -13.68 -12.05
CA SER A 594 -5.56 -14.78 -11.12
C SER A 594 -6.20 -14.51 -9.76
N LEU A 595 -6.19 -13.26 -9.29
CA LEU A 595 -6.82 -12.87 -8.04
C LEU A 595 -8.33 -13.10 -8.09
N TYR A 596 -9.01 -12.57 -9.12
CA TYR A 596 -10.45 -12.76 -9.27
C TYR A 596 -10.84 -14.23 -9.45
N ALA A 597 -10.03 -15.01 -10.19
CA ALA A 597 -10.25 -16.45 -10.32
C ALA A 597 -10.18 -17.17 -8.96
N LEU A 598 -9.18 -16.84 -8.14
CA LEU A 598 -9.03 -17.38 -6.79
C LEU A 598 -10.18 -16.93 -5.87
N GLN A 599 -10.58 -15.66 -5.90
CA GLN A 599 -11.67 -15.13 -5.07
C GLN A 599 -13.02 -15.77 -5.40
N ILE A 600 -13.31 -16.05 -6.68
CA ILE A 600 -14.51 -16.79 -7.08
C ILE A 600 -14.49 -18.21 -6.50
N LEU A 601 -13.34 -18.89 -6.52
CA LEU A 601 -13.20 -20.22 -5.92
C LEU A 601 -13.32 -20.20 -4.39
N GLU A 602 -12.69 -19.23 -3.72
CA GLU A 602 -12.81 -19.02 -2.28
C GLU A 602 -14.29 -18.84 -1.90
N ARG A 603 -14.98 -17.90 -2.56
CA ARG A 603 -16.38 -17.60 -2.28
C ARG A 603 -17.30 -18.81 -2.54
N ALA A 604 -17.01 -19.59 -3.58
CA ALA A 604 -17.76 -20.81 -3.86
C ALA A 604 -17.56 -21.91 -2.81
N LEU A 605 -16.38 -21.98 -2.17
CA LEU A 605 -16.11 -22.92 -1.06
C LEU A 605 -16.75 -22.45 0.25
N GLU A 606 -16.71 -21.15 0.55
CA GLU A 606 -17.34 -20.56 1.75
C GLU A 606 -18.85 -20.76 1.76
N THR A 607 -19.51 -20.51 0.63
CA THR A 607 -20.97 -20.59 0.51
C THR A 607 -21.49 -21.98 0.13
N GLN A 608 -20.59 -22.97 0.04
CA GLN A 608 -20.93 -24.29 -0.50
C GLN A 608 -21.98 -25.03 0.35
N GLU A 609 -21.85 -24.98 1.67
CA GLU A 609 -22.78 -25.66 2.59
C GLU A 609 -24.20 -25.08 2.49
N ASP A 610 -24.31 -23.74 2.52
CA ASP A 610 -25.58 -23.03 2.36
C ASP A 610 -26.22 -23.29 0.99
N PHE A 611 -25.41 -23.30 -0.08
CA PHE A 611 -25.86 -23.59 -1.43
C PHE A 611 -26.40 -25.02 -1.55
N PHE A 612 -25.76 -26.00 -0.91
CA PHE A 612 -26.20 -27.40 -0.91
C PHE A 612 -27.47 -27.59 -0.08
N ASN A 613 -27.57 -26.90 1.06
CA ASN A 613 -28.79 -26.89 1.87
C ASN A 613 -29.97 -26.30 1.09
N ALA A 614 -29.76 -25.16 0.42
CA ALA A 614 -30.77 -24.53 -0.42
C ALA A 614 -31.17 -25.42 -1.61
N HIS A 615 -30.20 -26.08 -2.25
CA HIS A 615 -30.46 -27.06 -3.30
C HIS A 615 -31.34 -28.22 -2.80
N PHE A 616 -30.99 -28.80 -1.64
CA PHE A 616 -31.76 -29.89 -1.03
C PHE A 616 -33.19 -29.47 -0.67
N THR A 617 -33.36 -28.28 -0.08
CA THR A 617 -34.69 -27.75 0.27
C THR A 617 -35.54 -27.45 -0.96
N SER A 618 -34.94 -27.00 -2.06
CA SER A 618 -35.65 -26.73 -3.33
C SER A 618 -36.09 -27.99 -4.08
N ASN A 619 -35.58 -29.17 -3.72
CA ASN A 619 -35.80 -30.45 -4.41
C ASN A 619 -35.49 -30.39 -5.92
N CYS A 620 -34.42 -29.67 -6.27
CA CYS A 620 -33.98 -29.48 -7.64
C CYS A 620 -33.28 -30.76 -8.17
N SER A 621 -33.44 -31.07 -9.46
CA SER A 621 -32.88 -32.28 -10.09
C SER A 621 -31.42 -32.14 -10.56
N ILE A 622 -30.82 -30.96 -10.42
CA ILE A 622 -29.45 -30.69 -10.89
C ILE A 622 -28.43 -31.44 -10.02
N LEU A 623 -27.54 -32.22 -10.65
CA LEU A 623 -26.50 -32.96 -9.92
C LEU A 623 -25.33 -32.04 -9.55
N LEU A 624 -25.16 -31.77 -8.25
CA LEU A 624 -24.01 -31.04 -7.73
C LEU A 624 -22.84 -32.00 -7.40
N ALA A 625 -21.66 -31.71 -7.93
CA ALA A 625 -20.44 -32.46 -7.64
C ALA A 625 -19.64 -31.85 -6.48
N GLY A 626 -19.71 -30.52 -6.34
CA GLY A 626 -19.10 -29.73 -5.28
C GLY A 626 -17.67 -29.28 -5.58
N ALA A 627 -17.42 -27.98 -5.42
CA ALA A 627 -16.11 -27.37 -5.67
C ALA A 627 -14.97 -28.03 -4.86
N ASN A 628 -15.21 -28.34 -3.58
CA ASN A 628 -14.27 -29.06 -2.71
C ASN A 628 -13.75 -30.40 -3.30
N LYS A 629 -14.60 -31.17 -3.98
CA LYS A 629 -14.20 -32.44 -4.63
C LYS A 629 -13.60 -32.21 -6.00
N LEU A 630 -14.12 -31.25 -6.76
CA LEU A 630 -13.64 -30.95 -8.11
C LEU A 630 -12.20 -30.42 -8.11
N LEU A 631 -11.82 -29.63 -7.10
CA LEU A 631 -10.45 -29.15 -6.90
C LEU A 631 -9.44 -30.26 -6.59
N LEU A 632 -9.90 -31.40 -6.07
CA LEU A 632 -9.07 -32.60 -5.84
C LEU A 632 -9.08 -33.56 -7.04
N GLY A 633 -9.77 -33.19 -8.12
CA GLY A 633 -9.88 -33.98 -9.34
C GLY A 633 -8.61 -33.96 -10.19
N LEU A 634 -8.64 -34.74 -11.28
CA LEU A 634 -7.57 -34.76 -12.28
C LEU A 634 -7.63 -33.50 -13.14
N ASN A 635 -6.49 -32.83 -13.25
CA ASN A 635 -6.29 -31.75 -14.21
C ASN A 635 -6.21 -32.34 -15.63
N PRO A 636 -7.11 -31.95 -16.54
CA PRO A 636 -7.11 -32.46 -17.91
C PRO A 636 -5.81 -32.19 -18.69
N ARG A 637 -5.05 -31.14 -18.33
CA ARG A 637 -3.82 -30.76 -19.04
C ARG A 637 -2.60 -31.54 -18.57
N SER A 638 -2.40 -31.65 -17.27
CA SER A 638 -1.23 -32.34 -16.71
C SER A 638 -1.46 -33.84 -16.54
N GLY A 639 -2.71 -34.29 -16.57
CA GLY A 639 -3.10 -35.68 -16.27
C GLY A 639 -2.90 -36.05 -14.79
N LYS A 640 -2.61 -35.07 -13.92
CA LYS A 640 -2.36 -35.25 -12.49
C LYS A 640 -3.37 -34.46 -11.67
N ALA A 641 -3.56 -34.82 -10.40
CA ALA A 641 -4.42 -34.05 -9.48
C ALA A 641 -3.62 -32.88 -8.86
N ASP A 642 -3.26 -31.87 -9.65
CA ASP A 642 -2.33 -30.79 -9.27
C ASP A 642 -3.00 -29.41 -9.08
N HIS A 643 -4.31 -29.29 -9.22
CA HIS A 643 -5.01 -28.01 -9.03
C HIS A 643 -4.71 -27.38 -7.66
N MET A 644 -4.70 -28.17 -6.58
CA MET A 644 -4.36 -27.67 -5.24
C MET A 644 -2.89 -27.33 -5.05
N LEU A 645 -2.00 -27.99 -5.78
CA LEU A 645 -0.61 -27.59 -5.83
C LEU A 645 -0.51 -26.20 -6.46
N ASN A 646 -1.13 -25.99 -7.63
CA ASN A 646 -1.12 -24.70 -8.32
C ASN A 646 -1.71 -23.57 -7.49
N VAL A 647 -2.85 -23.79 -6.81
CA VAL A 647 -3.42 -22.79 -5.88
C VAL A 647 -2.42 -22.46 -4.76
N THR A 648 -1.80 -23.46 -4.15
CA THR A 648 -0.88 -23.24 -3.01
C THR A 648 0.42 -22.55 -3.43
N ARG A 649 0.84 -22.68 -4.70
CA ARG A 649 2.06 -22.00 -5.20
C ARG A 649 1.96 -20.48 -5.14
N PHE A 650 0.77 -19.89 -5.16
CA PHE A 650 0.58 -18.45 -4.97
C PHE A 650 1.12 -17.93 -3.63
N VAL A 651 1.26 -18.80 -2.61
CA VAL A 651 1.89 -18.45 -1.33
C VAL A 651 3.36 -18.07 -1.51
N THR A 652 4.05 -18.65 -2.50
CA THR A 652 5.45 -18.33 -2.81
C THR A 652 5.63 -16.97 -3.48
N TYR A 653 4.54 -16.35 -3.95
CA TYR A 653 4.55 -15.03 -4.60
C TYR A 653 4.19 -13.89 -3.64
N SER A 654 4.15 -14.14 -2.33
CA SER A 654 3.68 -13.18 -1.31
C SER A 654 4.42 -11.84 -1.30
N SER A 655 5.68 -11.82 -1.73
CA SER A 655 6.50 -10.60 -1.78
C SER A 655 5.97 -9.52 -2.74
N TRP A 656 5.27 -9.91 -3.82
CA TRP A 656 4.63 -8.99 -4.77
C TRP A 656 3.13 -9.21 -4.98
N LEU A 657 2.55 -10.35 -4.56
CA LEU A 657 1.10 -10.66 -4.63
C LEU A 657 0.52 -11.09 -3.27
N PRO A 658 0.50 -10.22 -2.25
CA PRO A 658 0.01 -10.57 -0.91
C PRO A 658 -1.47 -10.98 -0.91
N GLU A 659 -2.33 -10.31 -1.68
CA GLU A 659 -3.77 -10.64 -1.75
C GLU A 659 -4.02 -12.01 -2.38
N ASN A 660 -3.30 -12.36 -3.46
CA ASN A 660 -3.41 -13.68 -4.07
C ASN A 660 -2.95 -14.78 -3.09
N ALA A 661 -1.87 -14.53 -2.35
CA ALA A 661 -1.37 -15.44 -1.33
C ALA A 661 -2.41 -15.64 -0.21
N LEU A 662 -3.06 -14.56 0.27
CA LEU A 662 -4.11 -14.62 1.28
C LEU A 662 -5.27 -15.53 0.83
N VAL A 663 -5.81 -15.27 -0.36
CA VAL A 663 -6.94 -16.04 -0.91
C VAL A 663 -6.54 -17.50 -1.12
N ALA A 664 -5.34 -17.78 -1.62
CA ALA A 664 -4.82 -19.13 -1.77
C ALA A 664 -4.74 -19.89 -0.44
N ILE A 665 -4.29 -19.24 0.64
CA ILE A 665 -4.23 -19.83 1.99
C ILE A 665 -5.64 -20.14 2.50
N ARG A 666 -6.61 -19.25 2.26
CA ARG A 666 -8.01 -19.46 2.67
C ARG A 666 -8.68 -20.60 1.90
N ILE A 667 -8.43 -20.73 0.59
CA ILE A 667 -8.87 -21.88 -0.21
C ILE A 667 -8.28 -23.18 0.37
N LEU A 668 -6.98 -23.19 0.65
CA LEU A 668 -6.32 -24.34 1.27
C LEU A 668 -6.94 -24.69 2.62
N ALA A 669 -7.20 -23.69 3.48
CA ALA A 669 -7.84 -23.89 4.78
C ALA A 669 -9.27 -24.42 4.66
N ALA A 670 -10.07 -23.91 3.72
CA ALA A 670 -11.42 -24.41 3.46
C ALA A 670 -11.43 -25.90 3.06
N ILE A 671 -10.47 -26.32 2.24
CA ILE A 671 -10.35 -27.72 1.81
C ILE A 671 -9.77 -28.60 2.92
N MET A 672 -8.82 -28.10 3.71
CA MET A 672 -8.22 -28.86 4.81
C MET A 672 -9.19 -29.16 5.96
N ARG A 673 -10.30 -28.42 6.07
CA ARG A 673 -11.39 -28.74 7.01
C ARG A 673 -12.16 -30.01 6.63
N GLN A 674 -12.04 -30.49 5.39
CA GLN A 674 -12.71 -31.70 4.92
C GLN A 674 -12.00 -32.98 5.39
N PRO A 675 -12.75 -34.05 5.75
CA PRO A 675 -12.15 -35.29 6.22
C PRO A 675 -11.36 -36.00 5.10
N ASN A 676 -10.25 -36.67 5.46
CA ASN A 676 -9.41 -37.51 4.58
C ASN A 676 -8.65 -36.79 3.44
N VAL A 677 -8.71 -35.45 3.34
CA VAL A 677 -8.02 -34.71 2.28
C VAL A 677 -6.54 -34.45 2.62
N ASN A 678 -6.20 -34.39 3.91
CA ASN A 678 -4.87 -34.01 4.39
C ASN A 678 -3.74 -34.89 3.82
N GLN A 679 -3.91 -36.21 3.84
CA GLN A 679 -2.90 -37.15 3.32
C GLN A 679 -2.71 -37.01 1.80
N GLN A 680 -3.78 -36.68 1.06
CA GLN A 680 -3.71 -36.49 -0.39
C GLN A 680 -2.90 -35.24 -0.72
N ILE A 681 -3.20 -34.09 -0.09
CA ILE A 681 -2.46 -32.84 -0.32
C ILE A 681 -1.02 -32.95 0.18
N LEU A 682 -0.79 -33.55 1.36
CA LEU A 682 0.56 -33.78 1.85
C LEU A 682 1.38 -34.60 0.84
N GLY A 683 0.80 -35.66 0.29
CA GLY A 683 1.42 -36.47 -0.76
C GLY A 683 1.65 -35.72 -2.08
N LEU A 684 0.96 -34.62 -2.37
CA LEU A 684 1.23 -33.73 -3.51
C LEU A 684 2.41 -32.80 -3.21
N PHE A 685 2.50 -32.25 -2.01
CA PHE A 685 3.57 -31.31 -1.63
C PHE A 685 4.93 -32.00 -1.45
N THR A 686 4.92 -33.27 -1.04
CA THR A 686 6.14 -34.05 -0.78
C THR A 686 6.65 -34.87 -1.96
N GLN A 687 6.08 -34.69 -3.17
CA GLN A 687 6.51 -35.46 -4.36
C GLN A 687 7.96 -35.17 -4.76
N ASN A 688 8.39 -33.91 -4.64
CA ASN A 688 9.73 -33.46 -4.99
C ASN A 688 10.31 -32.64 -3.84
N GLU A 689 11.57 -32.88 -3.48
CA GLU A 689 12.26 -32.10 -2.42
C GLU A 689 12.30 -30.61 -2.72
N ARG A 690 12.40 -30.24 -4.01
CA ARG A 690 12.34 -28.84 -4.46
C ARG A 690 11.01 -28.18 -4.11
N ILE A 691 9.90 -28.78 -4.53
CA ILE A 691 8.53 -28.29 -4.24
C ILE A 691 8.29 -28.26 -2.72
N THR A 692 8.75 -29.31 -2.03
CA THR A 692 8.67 -29.44 -0.57
C THR A 692 9.37 -28.29 0.15
N ASN A 693 10.51 -27.83 -0.35
CA ASN A 693 11.24 -26.72 0.27
C ASN A 693 10.66 -25.37 -0.15
N GLU A 694 10.29 -25.19 -1.42
CA GLU A 694 9.71 -23.97 -1.97
C GLU A 694 8.39 -23.59 -1.27
N ILE A 695 7.45 -24.54 -1.13
CA ILE A 695 6.16 -24.28 -0.48
C ILE A 695 6.36 -23.91 0.98
N ARG A 696 7.16 -24.70 1.72
CA ARG A 696 7.42 -24.42 3.15
C ARG A 696 8.05 -23.04 3.34
N GLN A 697 9.00 -22.67 2.48
CA GLN A 697 9.64 -21.36 2.52
C GLN A 697 8.65 -20.22 2.24
N GLY A 698 7.71 -20.39 1.29
CA GLY A 698 6.66 -19.39 1.04
C GLY A 698 5.79 -19.11 2.27
N PHE A 699 5.40 -20.15 3.02
CA PHE A 699 4.63 -19.97 4.27
C PHE A 699 5.44 -19.28 5.37
N VAL A 700 6.75 -19.56 5.44
CA VAL A 700 7.67 -18.89 6.37
C VAL A 700 7.78 -17.39 6.04
N GLU A 701 8.00 -17.04 4.78
CA GLU A 701 8.10 -15.66 4.31
C GLU A 701 6.82 -14.86 4.61
N CYS A 702 5.65 -15.48 4.43
CA CYS A 702 4.37 -14.89 4.81
C CYS A 702 4.24 -14.58 6.31
N LEU A 703 4.77 -15.45 7.19
CA LEU A 703 4.74 -15.24 8.64
C LEU A 703 5.78 -14.21 9.11
N GLU A 704 6.93 -14.15 8.45
CA GLU A 704 8.05 -13.28 8.79
C GLU A 704 7.99 -11.89 8.11
N SER A 705 7.00 -11.61 7.28
CA SER A 705 6.81 -10.27 6.70
C SER A 705 6.68 -9.20 7.80
N GLU A 706 7.58 -8.22 7.80
CA GLU A 706 7.66 -7.10 8.77
C GLU A 706 7.16 -5.76 8.21
N ARG A 707 6.34 -5.75 7.14
CA ARG A 707 5.80 -4.51 6.55
C ARG A 707 4.68 -3.86 7.39
N VAL A 708 4.81 -3.92 8.71
CA VAL A 708 4.16 -2.94 9.59
C VAL A 708 4.92 -1.63 9.39
N SER A 709 4.30 -0.76 8.60
CA SER A 709 4.80 0.58 8.33
C SER A 709 5.19 1.25 9.65
N GLU A 710 6.45 1.68 9.79
CA GLU A 710 6.95 2.51 10.89
C GLU A 710 6.21 3.86 11.02
N PHE A 711 5.22 4.12 10.16
CA PHE A 711 4.37 5.31 10.12
C PHE A 711 3.06 5.22 10.93
N GLN A 712 2.71 4.08 11.54
CA GLN A 712 1.43 3.90 12.26
C GLN A 712 1.41 4.38 13.73
N GLN A 713 2.50 4.97 14.25
CA GLN A 713 2.61 5.27 15.70
C GLN A 713 1.79 6.48 16.20
N GLN A 714 0.97 7.12 15.37
CA GLN A 714 0.15 8.28 15.79
C GLN A 714 -1.37 8.06 15.73
N GLU A 715 -1.88 6.90 15.32
CA GLU A 715 -3.33 6.72 15.04
C GLU A 715 -4.18 6.11 16.19
N ASP A 716 -3.59 5.51 17.23
CA ASP A 716 -4.39 4.70 18.18
C ASP A 716 -5.15 5.48 19.29
N GLU A 717 -5.13 6.83 19.34
CA GLU A 717 -5.81 7.58 20.41
C GLU A 717 -7.19 8.19 20.05
N LEU A 718 -7.68 8.12 18.80
CA LEU A 718 -8.88 8.88 18.41
C LEU A 718 -10.05 8.07 17.81
N ASP A 719 -9.94 6.74 17.74
CA ASP A 719 -10.88 5.88 16.99
C ASP A 719 -12.20 5.53 17.73
N GLU A 720 -12.57 6.25 18.80
CA GLU A 720 -13.81 5.97 19.56
C GLU A 720 -15.09 6.60 18.97
N PHE A 721 -15.03 7.38 17.88
CA PHE A 721 -16.21 8.11 17.38
C PHE A 721 -16.64 7.90 15.91
N SER A 722 -16.02 6.99 15.16
CA SER A 722 -16.49 6.62 13.81
C SER A 722 -16.64 5.12 13.66
N GLY A 723 -17.87 4.63 13.72
CA GLY A 723 -18.25 3.24 13.45
C GLY A 723 -18.09 2.82 11.98
N GLY A 724 -16.86 2.78 11.48
CA GLY A 724 -16.47 2.15 10.21
C GLY A 724 -15.33 1.17 10.49
N GLY A 725 -15.58 -0.13 10.28
CA GLY A 725 -14.70 -1.20 10.75
C GLY A 725 -13.24 -1.07 10.28
N GLY A 726 -12.32 -1.16 11.23
CA GLY A 726 -10.88 -1.19 10.98
C GLY A 726 -10.51 -2.26 9.94
N GLY A 727 -10.03 -1.81 8.79
CA GLY A 727 -9.49 -2.69 7.76
C GLY A 727 -8.19 -3.29 8.27
N SER A 728 -8.24 -4.54 8.76
CA SER A 728 -7.04 -5.31 9.10
C SER A 728 -6.07 -5.32 7.92
N SER A 729 -4.81 -4.91 8.14
CA SER A 729 -3.74 -5.00 7.14
C SER A 729 -3.72 -6.41 6.52
N VAL A 730 -3.61 -6.49 5.17
CA VAL A 730 -3.61 -7.76 4.41
C VAL A 730 -2.58 -8.74 4.97
N GLU A 731 -1.45 -8.24 5.46
CA GLU A 731 -0.39 -9.05 6.06
C GLU A 731 -0.80 -9.67 7.40
N LEU A 732 -1.53 -8.93 8.22
CA LEU A 732 -2.09 -9.44 9.46
C LEU A 732 -3.11 -10.54 9.17
N LEU A 733 -3.94 -10.35 8.13
CA LEU A 733 -4.88 -11.38 7.68
C LEU A 733 -4.18 -12.64 7.15
N ILE A 734 -3.04 -12.50 6.47
CA ILE A 734 -2.21 -13.63 6.03
C ILE A 734 -1.70 -14.40 7.25
N LYS A 735 -1.13 -13.70 8.23
CA LYS A 735 -0.62 -14.32 9.47
C LYS A 735 -1.74 -15.05 10.22
N GLU A 736 -2.91 -14.42 10.36
CA GLU A 736 -4.08 -15.05 10.99
C GLU A 736 -4.54 -16.29 10.23
N ALA A 737 -4.62 -16.22 8.89
CA ALA A 737 -5.03 -17.34 8.05
C ALA A 737 -4.07 -18.53 8.14
N ILE A 738 -2.75 -18.29 8.22
CA ILE A 738 -1.75 -19.35 8.38
C ILE A 738 -1.85 -19.98 9.78
N VAL A 739 -1.96 -19.17 10.84
CA VAL A 739 -2.10 -19.68 12.21
C VAL A 739 -3.38 -20.50 12.36
N ALA A 740 -4.50 -20.03 11.78
CA ALA A 740 -5.76 -20.77 11.75
C ALA A 740 -5.64 -22.09 10.97
N LEU A 741 -5.00 -22.09 9.80
CA LEU A 741 -4.74 -23.30 9.01
C LEU A 741 -3.95 -24.34 9.81
N LEU A 742 -2.91 -23.91 10.53
CA LEU A 742 -2.11 -24.79 11.38
C LEU A 742 -2.93 -25.34 12.55
N ALA A 743 -3.72 -24.48 13.20
CA ALA A 743 -4.58 -24.87 14.32
C ALA A 743 -5.65 -25.90 13.91
N ASP A 744 -6.26 -25.74 12.73
CA ASP A 744 -7.28 -26.66 12.19
C ASP A 744 -6.69 -28.02 11.76
N CYS A 745 -5.45 -28.02 11.26
CA CYS A 745 -4.79 -29.23 10.78
C CYS A 745 -4.20 -30.09 11.91
N LEU A 746 -3.70 -29.50 12.99
CA LEU A 746 -3.04 -30.22 14.09
C LEU A 746 -3.90 -31.29 14.80
N PRO A 747 -5.19 -31.07 15.14
CA PRO A 747 -6.01 -32.05 15.86
C PRO A 747 -6.51 -33.19 14.99
N GLN A 748 -6.29 -33.14 13.67
CA GLN A 748 -6.76 -34.17 12.73
C GLN A 748 -6.08 -35.52 13.00
N GLN A 749 -6.84 -36.61 12.84
CA GLN A 749 -6.37 -37.98 13.12
C GLN A 749 -5.26 -38.46 12.16
N ALA A 750 -5.16 -37.84 10.98
CA ALA A 750 -4.11 -38.14 10.02
C ALA A 750 -2.76 -37.63 10.55
N THR A 751 -1.81 -38.53 10.77
CA THR A 751 -0.45 -38.20 11.20
C THR A 751 0.57 -39.00 10.40
N PRO A 752 1.60 -38.38 9.80
CA PRO A 752 1.84 -36.93 9.75
C PRO A 752 0.80 -36.17 8.90
N ASN A 753 0.65 -34.87 9.15
CA ASN A 753 -0.27 -33.97 8.42
C ASN A 753 0.43 -32.70 7.91
N LEU A 754 -0.30 -31.87 7.17
CA LEU A 754 0.18 -30.60 6.63
C LEU A 754 0.82 -29.68 7.70
N ALA A 755 0.22 -29.57 8.89
CA ALA A 755 0.79 -28.73 9.95
C ALA A 755 2.14 -29.26 10.44
N HIS A 756 2.30 -30.57 10.61
CA HIS A 756 3.59 -31.17 10.96
C HIS A 756 4.66 -30.86 9.89
N TYR A 757 4.29 -30.94 8.61
CA TYR A 757 5.19 -30.59 7.51
C TYR A 757 5.61 -29.10 7.53
N LEU A 758 4.67 -28.17 7.67
CA LEU A 758 4.95 -26.73 7.68
C LEU A 758 5.75 -26.30 8.92
N LEU A 759 5.49 -26.91 10.08
CA LEU A 759 6.25 -26.68 11.31
C LEU A 759 7.66 -27.30 11.29
N GLY A 760 8.02 -28.04 10.24
CA GLY A 760 9.37 -28.58 10.04
C GLY A 760 9.61 -29.97 10.63
N PHE A 761 8.57 -30.75 10.93
CA PHE A 761 8.74 -32.13 11.39
C PHE A 761 9.21 -33.07 10.27
N GLU A 762 10.06 -34.04 10.62
CA GLU A 762 10.54 -35.05 9.68
C GLU A 762 9.43 -36.07 9.42
N LEU A 763 8.91 -36.10 8.18
CA LEU A 763 7.80 -36.97 7.79
C LEU A 763 8.21 -38.45 7.63
N ASN A 764 9.51 -38.71 7.47
CA ASN A 764 10.06 -40.04 7.18
C ASN A 764 10.35 -40.88 8.44
N LYS A 765 10.19 -40.29 9.63
CA LYS A 765 10.45 -40.93 10.93
C LYS A 765 9.28 -40.67 11.88
N GLU A 766 9.29 -41.33 13.04
CA GLU A 766 8.36 -40.99 14.11
C GLU A 766 8.54 -39.52 14.52
N LEU A 767 7.43 -38.79 14.62
CA LEU A 767 7.44 -37.35 14.90
C LEU A 767 8.23 -36.98 16.15
N ARG A 768 8.19 -37.84 17.19
CA ARG A 768 8.92 -37.66 18.45
C ARG A 768 10.44 -37.64 18.31
N LEU A 769 10.97 -38.23 17.24
CA LEU A 769 12.41 -38.32 16.96
C LEU A 769 12.91 -37.15 16.09
N THR A 770 12.01 -36.25 15.66
CA THR A 770 12.36 -35.07 14.87
C THR A 770 13.36 -34.20 15.62
N ASN A 771 14.38 -33.69 14.93
CA ASN A 771 15.32 -32.73 15.47
C ASN A 771 15.07 -31.33 14.88
N LEU A 772 14.34 -30.48 15.61
CA LEU A 772 14.16 -29.08 15.23
C LEU A 772 15.34 -28.25 15.74
N GLN A 773 15.95 -27.47 14.84
CA GLN A 773 17.08 -26.57 15.14
C GLN A 773 16.79 -25.16 14.61
N GLN A 774 17.56 -24.18 15.10
CA GLN A 774 17.49 -22.82 14.57
C GLN A 774 18.03 -22.75 13.13
N PRO A 775 17.49 -21.88 12.27
CA PRO A 775 17.98 -21.69 10.90
C PRO A 775 19.47 -21.34 10.87
N GLY A 776 20.23 -21.90 9.93
CA GLY A 776 21.66 -21.61 9.77
C GLY A 776 22.61 -22.46 10.62
N VAL A 777 22.11 -23.18 11.63
CA VAL A 777 22.87 -24.26 12.27
C VAL A 777 22.83 -25.48 11.34
N LEU A 778 23.98 -26.01 10.92
CA LEU A 778 24.09 -27.21 10.06
C LEU A 778 23.27 -27.17 8.74
N ASN A 779 23.06 -25.98 8.14
CA ASN A 779 22.21 -25.77 6.96
C ASN A 779 20.73 -26.15 7.13
N PHE A 780 20.18 -26.12 8.35
CA PHE A 780 18.75 -26.34 8.56
C PHE A 780 17.91 -25.20 7.94
N PRO A 781 16.85 -25.52 7.17
CA PRO A 781 15.97 -24.52 6.56
C PRO A 781 15.07 -23.86 7.60
N SER A 782 14.64 -22.62 7.33
CA SER A 782 13.62 -21.96 8.16
C SER A 782 12.28 -22.69 8.07
N ASN A 783 11.49 -22.61 9.14
CA ASN A 783 10.23 -23.33 9.32
C ASN A 783 9.21 -22.50 10.10
N CYS A 784 7.93 -22.83 9.95
CA CYS A 784 6.85 -22.05 10.58
C CYS A 784 6.90 -22.09 12.12
N ALA A 785 7.55 -23.09 12.73
CA ALA A 785 7.71 -23.15 14.19
C ALA A 785 8.65 -22.03 14.68
N LYS A 786 9.74 -21.74 13.95
CA LYS A 786 10.60 -20.59 14.26
C LYS A 786 9.88 -19.28 14.01
N SER A 787 9.17 -19.13 12.88
CA SER A 787 8.43 -17.90 12.57
C SER A 787 7.34 -17.61 13.60
N LEU A 788 6.66 -18.64 14.12
CA LEU A 788 5.72 -18.52 15.23
C LEU A 788 6.38 -17.99 16.50
N ILE A 789 7.58 -18.49 16.85
CA ILE A 789 8.35 -18.00 18.01
C ILE A 789 8.76 -16.55 17.79
N THR A 790 9.28 -16.20 16.61
CA THR A 790 9.68 -14.83 16.28
C THR A 790 8.51 -13.85 16.39
N LEU A 791 7.31 -14.26 15.94
CA LEU A 791 6.08 -13.48 16.09
C LEU A 791 5.74 -13.23 17.57
N LEU A 792 5.82 -14.25 18.41
CA LEU A 792 5.56 -14.12 19.85
C LEU A 792 6.64 -13.30 20.58
N ASP A 793 7.91 -13.45 20.19
CA ASP A 793 9.03 -12.67 20.72
C ASP A 793 8.84 -11.17 20.39
N GLY A 794 8.48 -10.85 19.14
CA GLY A 794 8.18 -9.47 18.71
C GLY A 794 7.00 -8.86 19.47
N ALA A 795 5.93 -9.63 19.70
CA ALA A 795 4.79 -9.17 20.51
C ALA A 795 5.19 -8.89 21.97
N LEU A 796 6.08 -9.69 22.55
CA LEU A 796 6.60 -9.48 23.91
C LEU A 796 7.45 -8.20 24.00
N GLU A 797 8.30 -7.94 23.01
CA GLU A 797 9.12 -6.72 22.94
C GLU A 797 8.24 -5.46 22.83
N GLN A 798 7.21 -5.52 21.99
CA GLN A 798 6.23 -4.45 21.84
C GLN A 798 5.45 -4.20 23.14
N SER A 799 5.02 -5.26 23.83
CA SER A 799 4.34 -5.14 25.14
C SER A 799 5.25 -4.52 26.21
N LYS A 800 6.56 -4.81 26.22
CA LYS A 800 7.52 -4.18 27.16
C LYS A 800 7.75 -2.70 26.85
N SER A 801 7.60 -2.29 25.59
CA SER A 801 7.76 -0.90 25.16
C SER A 801 6.58 0.02 25.57
N GLY A 802 5.52 -0.53 26.18
CA GLY A 802 4.38 0.23 26.68
C GLY A 802 3.39 0.70 25.60
N LYS A 803 3.58 0.27 24.34
CA LYS A 803 2.69 0.58 23.22
C LYS A 803 1.44 -0.30 23.29
N SER A 804 0.25 0.32 23.20
CA SER A 804 -1.00 -0.42 23.02
C SER A 804 -0.96 -1.12 21.66
N LEU A 805 -1.32 -2.41 21.61
CA LEU A 805 -1.40 -3.13 20.34
C LEU A 805 -2.84 -3.00 19.81
N ALA A 806 -2.98 -2.83 18.50
CA ALA A 806 -4.29 -2.87 17.85
C ALA A 806 -5.02 -4.20 18.20
N PRO A 807 -6.34 -4.19 18.44
CA PRO A 807 -7.10 -5.38 18.85
C PRO A 807 -6.94 -6.58 17.89
N ALA A 808 -6.78 -6.32 16.59
CA ALA A 808 -6.55 -7.35 15.59
C ALA A 808 -5.18 -8.06 15.78
N HIS A 809 -4.16 -7.34 16.22
CA HIS A 809 -2.86 -7.92 16.55
C HIS A 809 -2.91 -8.70 17.86
N GLU A 810 -3.63 -8.20 18.87
CA GLU A 810 -3.85 -8.95 20.12
C GLU A 810 -4.51 -10.31 19.86
N ARG A 811 -5.50 -10.35 18.95
CA ARG A 811 -6.16 -11.59 18.50
C ARG A 811 -5.22 -12.55 17.78
N LEU A 812 -4.33 -12.05 16.93
CA LEU A 812 -3.31 -12.87 16.26
C LEU A 812 -2.38 -13.53 17.28
N VAL A 813 -1.91 -12.75 18.26
CA VAL A 813 -1.00 -13.23 19.31
C VAL A 813 -1.72 -14.25 20.22
N GLU A 814 -3.00 -14.04 20.54
CA GLU A 814 -3.83 -15.04 21.23
C GLU A 814 -3.85 -16.37 20.46
N ASN A 815 -4.19 -16.33 19.18
CA ASN A 815 -4.23 -17.51 18.33
C ASN A 815 -2.85 -18.21 18.25
N ALA A 816 -1.76 -17.43 18.23
CA ALA A 816 -0.41 -17.97 18.24
C ALA A 816 -0.04 -18.69 19.56
N TYR A 817 -0.39 -18.13 20.73
CA TYR A 817 -0.20 -18.83 22.01
C TYR A 817 -1.13 -20.04 22.15
N ALA A 818 -2.35 -19.98 21.63
CA ALA A 818 -3.27 -21.13 21.61
C ALA A 818 -2.74 -22.26 20.72
N LEU A 819 -2.12 -21.92 19.57
CA LEU A 819 -1.43 -22.87 18.70
C LEU A 819 -0.23 -23.51 19.41
N LEU A 820 0.60 -22.70 20.08
CA LEU A 820 1.73 -23.18 20.88
C LEU A 820 1.29 -24.15 21.98
N TYR A 821 0.20 -23.83 22.68
CA TYR A 821 -0.39 -24.73 23.67
C TYR A 821 -0.83 -26.06 23.06
N THR A 822 -1.50 -26.04 21.91
CA THR A 822 -1.94 -27.26 21.20
C THR A 822 -0.74 -28.14 20.82
N LEU A 823 0.37 -27.53 20.40
CA LEU A 823 1.63 -28.22 20.09
C LEU A 823 2.28 -28.86 21.32
N CYS A 824 2.26 -28.17 22.46
CA CYS A 824 2.78 -28.69 23.73
C CYS A 824 1.85 -29.75 24.34
N TYR A 825 0.54 -29.66 24.12
CA TYR A 825 -0.45 -30.60 24.66
C TYR A 825 -0.43 -31.96 23.95
N ASN A 826 -0.18 -31.97 22.63
CA ASN A 826 -0.20 -33.22 21.86
C ASN A 826 1.01 -34.11 22.19
N SER A 827 0.74 -35.34 22.65
CA SER A 827 1.73 -36.35 23.08
C SER A 827 2.76 -36.77 22.01
N ARG A 828 2.58 -36.37 20.75
CA ARG A 828 3.48 -36.69 19.63
C ARG A 828 4.45 -35.55 19.31
N THR A 829 4.06 -34.31 19.58
CA THR A 829 4.83 -33.10 19.27
C THR A 829 5.46 -32.46 20.51
N SER A 830 4.89 -32.70 21.70
CA SER A 830 5.24 -32.03 22.95
C SER A 830 6.74 -32.03 23.26
N GLU A 831 7.37 -33.20 23.28
CA GLU A 831 8.79 -33.33 23.64
C GLU A 831 9.73 -32.60 22.67
N VAL A 832 9.43 -32.65 21.37
CA VAL A 832 10.23 -32.01 20.33
C VAL A 832 10.12 -30.50 20.42
N ILE A 833 8.89 -29.99 20.58
CA ILE A 833 8.62 -28.54 20.66
C ILE A 833 9.18 -27.96 21.95
N LEU A 834 8.99 -28.61 23.10
CA LEU A 834 9.55 -28.13 24.37
C LEU A 834 11.08 -28.11 24.36
N ARG A 835 11.72 -29.13 23.78
CA ARG A 835 13.18 -29.13 23.57
C ARG A 835 13.61 -27.97 22.67
N PHE A 836 12.85 -27.66 21.62
CA PHE A 836 13.10 -26.54 20.73
C PHE A 836 12.90 -25.17 21.41
N LEU A 837 11.90 -25.04 22.29
CA LEU A 837 11.68 -23.82 23.08
C LEU A 837 12.84 -23.54 24.06
N ARG A 838 13.44 -24.59 24.65
CA ARG A 838 14.66 -24.46 25.47
C ARG A 838 15.85 -23.95 24.65
N SER A 839 16.03 -24.46 23.43
CA SER A 839 17.12 -23.99 22.56
C SER A 839 16.90 -22.57 21.99
N CYS A 840 15.70 -22.02 22.11
CA CYS A 840 15.37 -20.64 21.72
C CYS A 840 15.55 -19.64 22.88
N ASN A 841 16.74 -19.66 23.52
CA ASN A 841 17.09 -18.80 24.66
C ASN A 841 16.06 -18.89 25.80
N ASP A 842 15.71 -20.12 26.21
CA ASP A 842 14.72 -20.41 27.27
C ASP A 842 13.42 -19.60 27.11
N PHE A 843 12.77 -19.78 25.96
CA PHE A 843 11.58 -19.03 25.54
C PHE A 843 10.52 -18.90 26.64
N LEU A 844 10.12 -20.02 27.27
CA LEU A 844 9.08 -20.02 28.29
C LEU A 844 9.47 -19.16 29.51
N CYS A 845 10.73 -19.23 29.97
CA CYS A 845 11.20 -18.44 31.11
C CYS A 845 11.14 -16.94 30.82
N ARG A 846 11.57 -16.54 29.63
CA ARG A 846 11.57 -15.14 29.19
C ARG A 846 10.17 -14.56 29.04
N HIS A 847 9.21 -15.36 28.56
CA HIS A 847 7.81 -14.96 28.44
C HIS A 847 7.11 -14.88 29.81
N ILE A 848 7.43 -15.78 30.75
CA ILE A 848 6.94 -15.71 32.14
C ILE A 848 7.44 -14.44 32.84
N GLN A 849 8.70 -14.04 32.62
CA GLN A 849 9.25 -12.80 33.17
C GLN A 849 8.52 -11.54 32.68
N GLY A 850 7.80 -11.63 31.56
CA GLY A 850 6.97 -10.56 31.04
C GLY A 850 5.55 -10.51 31.62
N LEU A 851 5.16 -11.44 32.49
CA LEU A 851 3.82 -11.45 33.09
C LEU A 851 3.71 -10.44 34.26
N PRO A 852 2.59 -9.70 34.37
CA PRO A 852 1.46 -9.66 33.45
C PRO A 852 1.78 -8.84 32.18
N PHE A 853 1.25 -9.28 31.03
CA PHE A 853 1.36 -8.51 29.78
C PHE A 853 0.60 -7.18 29.89
N ALA A 854 1.00 -6.20 29.08
CA ALA A 854 0.32 -4.90 29.01
C ALA A 854 -1.14 -5.08 28.53
N ASN A 855 -2.06 -4.23 29.01
CA ASN A 855 -3.49 -4.29 28.69
C ASN A 855 -4.26 -5.53 29.23
N VAL A 856 -4.13 -5.83 30.53
CA VAL A 856 -4.84 -6.94 31.22
C VAL A 856 -6.38 -6.83 31.15
N ALA A 857 -6.91 -5.65 30.79
CA ALA A 857 -8.35 -5.46 30.61
C ALA A 857 -8.90 -6.16 29.35
N SER A 858 -8.07 -6.41 28.33
CA SER A 858 -8.52 -7.06 27.11
C SER A 858 -8.68 -8.58 27.30
N PRO A 859 -9.77 -9.19 26.78
CA PRO A 859 -9.98 -10.64 26.89
C PRO A 859 -8.91 -11.43 26.11
N HIS A 860 -8.41 -10.86 25.01
CA HIS A 860 -7.39 -11.46 24.16
C HIS A 860 -6.07 -11.62 24.90
N VAL A 861 -5.62 -10.60 25.63
CA VAL A 861 -4.38 -10.65 26.43
C VAL A 861 -4.48 -11.65 27.59
N LEU A 862 -5.64 -11.73 28.26
CA LEU A 862 -5.86 -12.75 29.29
C LEU A 862 -5.77 -14.18 28.73
N ASN A 863 -6.29 -14.39 27.52
CA ASN A 863 -6.19 -15.69 26.84
C ASN A 863 -4.75 -16.00 26.40
N GLN A 864 -3.97 -14.99 25.99
CA GLN A 864 -2.52 -15.16 25.73
C GLN A 864 -1.79 -15.64 26.98
N MET A 865 -1.98 -14.98 28.12
CA MET A 865 -1.39 -15.38 29.41
C MET A 865 -1.82 -16.80 29.79
N THR A 866 -3.09 -17.14 29.57
CA THR A 866 -3.63 -18.48 29.83
C THR A 866 -2.96 -19.55 28.97
N GLY A 867 -2.77 -19.29 27.67
CA GLY A 867 -2.08 -20.19 26.75
C GLY A 867 -0.62 -20.44 27.17
N LEU A 868 0.10 -19.39 27.56
CA LEU A 868 1.46 -19.48 28.06
C LEU A 868 1.54 -20.32 29.36
N LEU A 869 0.73 -20.00 30.37
CA LEU A 869 0.75 -20.71 31.66
C LEU A 869 0.41 -22.20 31.49
N LYS A 870 -0.49 -22.55 30.57
CA LYS A 870 -0.77 -23.95 30.22
C LYS A 870 0.45 -24.65 29.61
N CYS A 871 1.22 -23.98 28.74
CA CYS A 871 2.47 -24.54 28.21
C CYS A 871 3.49 -24.81 29.33
N VAL A 872 3.63 -23.87 30.26
CA VAL A 872 4.54 -23.99 31.42
C VAL A 872 4.13 -25.15 32.33
N ALA A 873 2.84 -25.32 32.58
CA ALA A 873 2.34 -26.44 33.38
C ALA A 873 2.67 -27.81 32.75
N ILE A 874 2.61 -27.91 31.42
CA ILE A 874 2.99 -29.13 30.70
C ILE A 874 4.50 -29.37 30.81
N GLU A 875 5.30 -28.32 30.65
CA GLU A 875 6.76 -28.39 30.79
C GLU A 875 7.16 -28.89 32.18
N LEU A 876 6.61 -28.29 33.25
CA LEU A 876 6.87 -28.69 34.64
C LEU A 876 6.48 -30.14 34.93
N LYS A 877 5.37 -30.61 34.35
CA LYS A 877 4.96 -32.01 34.48
C LYS A 877 5.97 -32.95 33.81
N LEU A 878 6.39 -32.63 32.59
CA LEU A 878 7.31 -33.49 31.82
C LEU A 878 8.74 -33.48 32.39
N THR A 879 9.21 -32.37 32.95
CA THR A 879 10.51 -32.32 33.66
C THR A 879 10.45 -33.08 34.98
N SER A 880 9.36 -32.92 35.75
CA SER A 880 9.11 -33.70 36.97
C SER A 880 9.05 -35.20 36.70
N ASP A 881 8.40 -35.64 35.62
CA ASP A 881 8.31 -37.06 35.24
C ASP A 881 9.67 -37.63 34.80
N LYS A 882 10.61 -36.78 34.35
CA LYS A 882 11.94 -37.17 33.86
C LYS A 882 13.07 -36.98 34.88
N SER A 883 12.77 -36.50 36.08
CA SER A 883 13.77 -36.21 37.15
C SER A 883 14.93 -35.32 36.67
N GLN A 884 14.65 -34.35 35.80
CA GLN A 884 15.60 -33.34 35.31
C GLN A 884 15.23 -31.95 35.82
#